data_AF-A0A173RER0-F1
#
_entry.id   AF-A0A173RER0-F1
#
_cell.length_a   1.000
_cell.length_b   1.000
_cell.length_c   1.000
_cell.angle_alpha   90.00
_cell.angle_beta   90.00
_cell.angle_gamma   90.00
#
_symmetry.space_group_name_H-M   'P 1'
#
loop_
_entity.id
_entity.type
_entity.pdbx_description
1 polymer ?
#
loop_
_entity_poly.entity_id
_entity_poly.type
_entity_poly.pdbx_seq_one_letter_code
_entity_poly.pdbx_strand_id
1 'polypeptide(L)'
;MKFLENITEKMEIDENSIEKIKERFWKIEGNDFEDSYVIYDCSKEGDKFDYQEYAEMMNLEEGISYQIIVFRNWECEIELKKEVYKKLKNATERKNLLRWFDRKISYYTELEDSIKLEVEGYGENYLEYANCLNGPVHSQKIIKGRIYNLTFFELKKIFNVRGKDLFRKNVRFGLKDNKIGNQIRIKFKKYIKTGIYEEWKKRNSGNSIEKIKEIIGLEEDYTEYLPENFWFYHNGVTVFYYGKANIDFSGTTIKLNPQEISVINGAQTITNFFEGMKEIEEDIENIKEGDFTEEKNSINKLKKYSVNYIEEVLKRTKVKVIFIDGEEDFLKPITYGLNTQIPIVESDIIADSKDVNELNEKLKRKSMKICKSGEEESIHTAFSLLDFVKKYLITQFKPGTSKNLQKKDLLKYIKEANEKIDKNTDIIDEIEKVVVIEEWWKSEKKERESFYGDAIDEPYLKYGKNYFESFILISNKEPLDDDSLILAFGEFLKIFRNMERNVSDKTFKQDSLFEKYQENLKKYQKNSEKYQEKSLVSKELKDELKACLNNKVDSKYKTRKIIVDYLNEKGINIPYFRVIAYTDGKPREAYPFPNTTFSELYKKGEEEEYLEYRDSLFCKEIHRKFPVFVIDWREDVKEGKRIVNDIFYLPEFTFEEYDASAKEVYESTIKAFEDGDENEFIKMGDGKDFHIRPKAVNSEDTFEFTNGRYITKRTFWANKTTVEKLISDYK
;
A
#
# COMPACT_ATOMS: atom_id res chain seq x y z
N MET A 1 8.11 32.48 10.22
CA MET A 1 7.23 33.25 9.31
C MET A 1 7.76 33.26 7.89
N LYS A 2 9.03 33.62 7.61
CA LYS A 2 9.62 33.52 6.26
C LYS A 2 9.42 32.15 5.56
N PHE A 3 9.41 31.05 6.31
CA PHE A 3 9.14 29.72 5.73
C PHE A 3 7.68 29.55 5.26
N LEU A 4 6.70 30.22 5.89
CA LEU A 4 5.29 30.16 5.52
C LEU A 4 5.04 30.89 4.20
N GLU A 5 5.62 32.08 4.04
CA GLU A 5 5.64 32.86 2.79
C GLU A 5 6.26 32.03 1.66
N ASN A 6 7.42 31.41 1.91
CA ASN A 6 8.05 30.55 0.91
C ASN A 6 7.23 29.27 0.57
N ILE A 7 6.50 28.72 1.54
CA ILE A 7 5.64 27.54 1.30
C ILE A 7 4.46 27.93 0.42
N THR A 8 3.77 29.03 0.76
CA THR A 8 2.63 29.54 -0.01
C THR A 8 3.04 29.97 -1.42
N GLU A 9 4.18 30.65 -1.59
CA GLU A 9 4.73 30.97 -2.91
C GLU A 9 5.04 29.70 -3.73
N LYS A 10 5.69 28.69 -3.12
CA LYS A 10 6.03 27.42 -3.80
C LYS A 10 4.78 26.61 -4.19
N MET A 11 3.72 26.71 -3.40
CA MET A 11 2.47 25.99 -3.62
C MET A 11 1.42 26.81 -4.40
N GLU A 12 1.74 28.06 -4.76
CA GLU A 12 0.84 28.99 -5.44
C GLU A 12 -0.47 29.26 -4.66
N ILE A 13 -0.40 29.30 -3.33
CA ILE A 13 -1.54 29.50 -2.43
C ILE A 13 -1.57 30.95 -1.91
N ASP A 14 -2.77 31.51 -1.69
CA ASP A 14 -2.93 32.83 -1.08
C ASP A 14 -2.39 32.86 0.36
N GLU A 15 -1.44 33.76 0.65
CA GLU A 15 -0.89 33.98 2.00
C GLU A 15 -1.95 34.34 3.04
N ASN A 16 -3.09 34.91 2.61
CA ASN A 16 -4.18 35.26 3.52
C ASN A 16 -4.93 34.05 4.08
N SER A 17 -4.73 32.85 3.53
CA SER A 17 -5.35 31.62 4.04
C SER A 17 -4.58 30.95 5.18
N ILE A 18 -3.45 31.55 5.62
CA ILE A 18 -2.66 31.03 6.73
C ILE A 18 -3.36 31.31 8.07
N GLU A 19 -3.81 30.26 8.72
CA GLU A 19 -4.34 30.31 10.08
C GLU A 19 -3.36 29.69 11.07
N LYS A 20 -3.11 30.35 12.20
CA LYS A 20 -2.29 29.78 13.28
C LYS A 20 -3.19 29.02 14.25
N ILE A 21 -3.05 27.70 14.28
CA ILE A 21 -3.86 26.84 15.16
C ILE A 21 -3.26 26.74 16.57
N LYS A 22 -1.93 26.59 16.64
CA LYS A 22 -1.18 26.43 17.90
C LYS A 22 0.21 27.02 17.78
N GLU A 23 0.99 27.03 18.86
CA GLU A 23 2.31 27.66 18.90
C GLU A 23 3.20 27.28 17.71
N ARG A 24 3.20 25.99 17.35
CA ARG A 24 4.02 25.38 16.29
C ARG A 24 3.20 24.81 15.13
N PHE A 25 1.90 25.12 15.07
CA PHE A 25 0.98 24.60 14.06
C PHE A 25 0.30 25.72 13.30
N TRP A 26 0.27 25.57 11.97
CA TRP A 26 -0.49 26.41 11.07
C TRP A 26 -1.32 25.56 10.12
N LYS A 27 -2.45 26.11 9.70
CA LYS A 27 -3.30 25.61 8.63
C LYS A 27 -3.20 26.56 7.45
N ILE A 28 -3.24 26.01 6.25
CA ILE A 28 -3.35 26.78 5.01
C ILE A 28 -4.45 26.12 4.17
N GLU A 29 -5.43 26.92 3.74
CA GLU A 29 -6.44 26.48 2.77
C GLU A 29 -5.95 26.76 1.35
N GLY A 30 -6.04 25.76 0.48
CA GLY A 30 -5.71 25.86 -0.95
C GLY A 30 -6.78 26.61 -1.75
N ASN A 31 -6.44 26.98 -2.98
CA ASN A 31 -7.26 27.88 -3.81
C ASN A 31 -8.65 27.33 -4.20
N ASP A 32 -8.84 26.00 -4.20
CA ASP A 32 -10.10 25.35 -4.58
C ASP A 32 -10.94 24.88 -3.37
N PHE A 33 -10.58 25.27 -2.13
CA PHE A 33 -11.22 24.86 -0.86
C PHE A 33 -11.23 23.34 -0.58
N GLU A 34 -10.79 22.49 -1.51
CA GLU A 34 -10.65 21.03 -1.34
C GLU A 34 -9.27 20.60 -0.81
N ASP A 35 -8.22 21.42 -0.94
CA ASP A 35 -6.87 21.10 -0.45
C ASP A 35 -6.59 21.85 0.86
N SER A 36 -6.36 21.13 1.97
CA SER A 36 -5.92 21.75 3.23
C SER A 36 -4.55 21.22 3.67
N TYR A 37 -3.69 22.14 4.13
CA TYR A 37 -2.32 21.84 4.56
C TYR A 37 -2.16 22.12 6.04
N VAL A 38 -1.61 21.16 6.78
CA VAL A 38 -1.17 21.38 8.16
C VAL A 38 0.34 21.41 8.23
N ILE A 39 0.85 22.48 8.83
CA ILE A 39 2.27 22.76 8.97
C ILE A 39 2.67 22.61 10.43
N TYR A 40 3.64 21.73 10.70
CA TYR A 40 4.27 21.59 12.01
C TYR A 40 5.72 22.07 11.97
N ASP A 41 6.04 23.11 12.75
CA ASP A 41 7.39 23.69 12.81
C ASP A 41 8.28 23.01 13.84
N CYS A 42 9.32 22.32 13.37
CA CYS A 42 10.40 21.71 14.15
C CYS A 42 11.78 22.31 13.81
N SER A 43 11.83 23.54 13.27
CA SER A 43 13.07 24.12 12.77
C SER A 43 13.87 24.90 13.81
N LYS A 44 13.34 25.28 14.99
CA LYS A 44 14.15 26.06 15.93
C LYS A 44 15.19 25.18 16.63
N GLU A 45 16.31 25.78 16.99
CA GLU A 45 17.36 25.07 17.73
C GLU A 45 16.82 24.62 19.10
N GLY A 46 17.01 23.34 19.43
CA GLY A 46 16.47 22.73 20.64
C GLY A 46 15.01 22.27 20.55
N ASP A 47 14.28 22.58 19.47
CA ASP A 47 12.94 22.04 19.25
C ASP A 47 12.98 20.51 19.18
N LYS A 48 11.93 19.90 19.74
CA LYS A 48 11.71 18.45 19.68
C LYS A 48 10.44 18.17 18.91
N PHE A 49 10.39 17.03 18.25
CA PHE A 49 9.13 16.54 17.72
C PHE A 49 8.31 15.98 18.88
N ASP A 50 7.16 16.59 19.16
CA ASP A 50 6.23 16.12 20.18
C ASP A 50 5.22 15.17 19.52
N TYR A 51 5.35 13.88 19.83
CA TYR A 51 4.48 12.86 19.26
C TYR A 51 3.03 13.06 19.67
N GLN A 52 2.76 13.38 20.94
CA GLN A 52 1.39 13.46 21.45
C GLN A 52 0.70 14.70 20.89
N GLU A 53 1.40 15.83 20.90
CA GLU A 53 0.88 17.06 20.32
C GLU A 53 0.62 16.92 18.81
N TYR A 54 1.54 16.30 18.07
CA TYR A 54 1.32 16.04 16.65
C TYR A 54 0.16 15.07 16.42
N ALA A 55 0.05 14.00 17.21
CA ALA A 55 -1.06 13.04 17.12
C ALA A 55 -2.42 13.71 17.39
N GLU A 56 -2.52 14.53 18.43
CA GLU A 56 -3.71 15.31 18.76
C GLU A 56 -4.11 16.22 17.61
N MET A 57 -3.15 16.94 17.02
CA MET A 57 -3.40 17.84 15.89
C MET A 57 -3.85 17.08 14.64
N MET A 58 -3.29 15.89 14.37
CA MET A 58 -3.74 15.05 13.26
C MET A 58 -5.13 14.44 13.49
N ASN A 59 -5.62 14.38 14.72
CA ASN A 59 -6.96 13.88 15.07
C ASN A 59 -8.03 15.00 15.10
N LEU A 60 -7.62 16.25 15.35
CA LEU A 60 -8.54 17.40 15.50
C LEU A 60 -8.99 18.00 14.17
N GLU A 61 -8.21 17.82 13.11
CA GLU A 61 -8.48 18.40 11.81
C GLU A 61 -9.02 17.30 10.88
N GLU A 62 -10.34 17.15 10.86
CA GLU A 62 -11.04 16.39 9.83
C GLU A 62 -10.81 17.06 8.47
N GLY A 63 -10.36 16.29 7.46
CA GLY A 63 -10.13 16.82 6.11
C GLY A 63 -8.73 17.39 5.80
N ILE A 64 -7.67 17.01 6.53
CA ILE A 64 -6.29 17.36 6.13
C ILE A 64 -5.84 16.51 4.94
N SER A 65 -5.68 17.15 3.78
CA SER A 65 -5.19 16.48 2.59
C SER A 65 -3.66 16.36 2.57
N TYR A 66 -2.92 17.30 3.19
CA TYR A 66 -1.44 17.32 3.14
C TYR A 66 -0.74 17.75 4.45
N GLN A 67 0.29 17.00 4.83
CA GLN A 67 1.10 17.26 6.05
C GLN A 67 2.48 17.82 5.68
N ILE A 68 2.79 19.04 6.13
CA ILE A 68 4.10 19.65 5.97
C ILE A 68 4.80 19.71 7.32
N ILE A 69 6.02 19.19 7.41
CA ILE A 69 6.83 19.36 8.61
C ILE A 69 8.08 20.13 8.25
N VAL A 70 8.31 21.19 9.00
CA VAL A 70 9.38 22.14 8.79
C VAL A 70 10.55 21.77 9.69
N PHE A 71 11.71 21.53 9.10
CA PHE A 71 12.94 21.17 9.79
C PHE A 71 14.02 22.19 9.45
N ARG A 72 15.13 22.18 10.21
CA ARG A 72 16.32 22.93 9.79
C ARG A 72 16.86 22.42 8.47
N ASN A 73 17.10 21.12 8.44
CA ASN A 73 17.71 20.39 7.35
C ASN A 73 17.38 18.89 7.48
N TRP A 74 17.85 18.08 6.53
CA TRP A 74 17.62 16.64 6.50
C TRP A 74 18.20 15.91 7.73
N GLU A 75 19.37 16.32 8.24
CA GLU A 75 19.92 15.70 9.45
C GLU A 75 19.02 15.90 10.67
N CYS A 76 18.52 17.13 10.86
CA CYS A 76 17.56 17.45 11.91
C CYS A 76 16.29 16.60 11.80
N GLU A 77 15.77 16.40 10.58
CA GLU A 77 14.63 15.50 10.35
C GLU A 77 14.90 14.08 10.83
N ILE A 78 16.05 13.50 10.46
CA ILE A 78 16.41 12.14 10.84
C ILE A 78 16.63 12.02 12.35
N GLU A 79 17.30 12.99 12.97
CA GLU A 79 17.56 13.02 14.41
C GLU A 79 16.27 13.09 15.23
N LEU A 80 15.36 14.00 14.87
CA LEU A 80 14.07 14.14 15.54
C LEU A 80 13.24 12.87 15.42
N LYS A 81 13.18 12.26 14.21
CA LYS A 81 12.52 10.98 14.01
C LYS A 81 13.07 9.91 14.94
N LYS A 82 14.41 9.81 15.03
CA LYS A 82 15.09 8.81 15.88
C LYS A 82 14.85 9.06 17.36
N GLU A 83 14.96 10.30 17.83
CA GLU A 83 14.75 10.65 19.24
C GLU A 83 13.35 10.25 19.69
N VAL A 84 12.33 10.56 18.89
CA VAL A 84 10.95 10.19 19.19
C VAL A 84 10.78 8.68 19.13
N TYR A 85 11.25 8.03 18.06
CA TYR A 85 11.13 6.58 17.90
C TYR A 85 11.69 5.79 19.10
N LYS A 86 12.85 6.21 19.64
CA LYS A 86 13.47 5.60 20.82
C LYS A 86 12.64 5.79 22.10
N LYS A 87 11.94 6.92 22.24
CA LYS A 87 11.09 7.23 23.42
C LYS A 87 9.76 6.51 23.41
N LEU A 88 9.19 6.27 22.23
CA LEU A 88 7.93 5.56 22.08
C LEU A 88 8.07 4.12 22.56
N LYS A 89 7.15 3.70 23.43
CA LYS A 89 7.14 2.33 24.00
C LYS A 89 6.20 1.41 23.24
N ASN A 90 5.18 1.97 22.61
CA ASN A 90 4.15 1.22 21.90
C ASN A 90 4.58 1.01 20.43
N ALA A 91 4.50 -0.24 19.96
CA ALA A 91 4.76 -0.59 18.56
C ALA A 91 3.83 0.17 17.59
N THR A 92 2.61 0.45 18.02
CA THR A 92 1.60 1.23 17.30
C THR A 92 2.06 2.67 17.08
N GLU A 93 2.49 3.34 18.16
CA GLU A 93 2.96 4.73 18.09
C GLU A 93 4.20 4.83 17.20
N ARG A 94 5.11 3.86 17.33
CA ARG A 94 6.30 3.76 16.46
C ARG A 94 5.91 3.60 15.00
N LYS A 95 4.91 2.77 14.71
CA LYS A 95 4.39 2.60 13.35
C LYS A 95 3.75 3.88 12.82
N ASN A 96 2.92 4.56 13.61
CA ASN A 96 2.30 5.83 13.25
C ASN A 96 3.36 6.91 12.98
N LEU A 97 4.38 7.02 13.83
CA LEU A 97 5.49 7.94 13.63
C LEU A 97 6.20 7.67 12.29
N LEU A 98 6.55 6.41 12.01
CA LEU A 98 7.19 6.06 10.74
C LEU A 98 6.27 6.42 9.56
N ARG A 99 4.98 6.09 9.65
CA ARG A 99 3.96 6.40 8.65
C ARG A 99 3.87 7.91 8.37
N TRP A 100 3.82 8.76 9.40
CA TRP A 100 3.81 10.22 9.23
C TRP A 100 5.09 10.73 8.61
N PHE A 101 6.25 10.24 9.05
CA PHE A 101 7.53 10.65 8.47
C PHE A 101 7.73 10.18 7.03
N ASP A 102 7.07 9.11 6.60
CA ASP A 102 7.08 8.67 5.21
C ASP A 102 6.07 9.43 4.34
N ARG A 103 4.89 9.80 4.87
CA ARG A 103 3.83 10.52 4.13
C ARG A 103 4.02 12.05 4.05
N LYS A 104 4.71 12.66 5.01
CA LYS A 104 4.86 14.13 5.07
C LYS A 104 5.64 14.72 3.89
N ILE A 105 5.37 15.99 3.63
CA ILE A 105 6.23 16.89 2.87
C ILE A 105 7.25 17.51 3.83
N SER A 106 8.54 17.30 3.57
CA SER A 106 9.60 17.96 4.35
C SER A 106 9.92 19.33 3.77
N TYR A 107 9.91 20.37 4.60
CA TYR A 107 10.44 21.70 4.26
C TYR A 107 11.69 21.98 5.09
N TYR A 108 12.74 22.55 4.49
CA TYR A 108 14.00 22.84 5.17
C TYR A 108 14.26 24.34 5.24
N THR A 109 14.45 24.90 6.44
CA THR A 109 14.64 26.34 6.64
C THR A 109 16.06 26.83 6.34
N GLU A 110 17.06 25.95 6.36
CA GLU A 110 18.45 26.25 5.94
C GLU A 110 18.62 26.24 4.42
N LEU A 111 17.53 26.16 3.65
CA LEU A 111 17.55 26.30 2.21
C LEU A 111 17.88 27.76 1.83
N GLU A 112 19.15 28.01 1.53
CA GLU A 112 19.65 29.31 1.07
C GLU A 112 19.49 29.47 -0.45
N ASP A 113 19.45 30.72 -0.93
CA ASP A 113 19.39 31.06 -2.37
C ASP A 113 20.65 30.67 -3.13
N SER A 114 21.73 30.34 -2.42
CA SER A 114 22.99 29.93 -3.01
C SER A 114 23.79 29.02 -2.10
N ILE A 115 24.34 27.95 -2.66
CA ILE A 115 25.24 27.03 -1.98
C ILE A 115 26.61 27.03 -2.67
N LYS A 116 27.66 26.92 -1.86
CA LYS A 116 29.05 26.84 -2.33
C LYS A 116 29.62 25.44 -2.10
N LEU A 117 30.07 24.82 -3.18
CA LEU A 117 30.71 23.51 -3.19
C LEU A 117 32.19 23.67 -3.50
N GLU A 118 33.03 22.93 -2.81
CA GLU A 118 34.46 22.84 -3.10
C GLU A 118 34.75 21.69 -4.07
N VAL A 119 35.64 21.92 -5.03
CA VAL A 119 36.07 20.90 -6.01
C VAL A 119 37.56 20.61 -5.85
N GLU A 120 37.95 19.38 -6.19
CA GLU A 120 39.35 18.94 -6.10
C GLU A 120 40.26 19.60 -7.16
N GLY A 121 41.56 19.72 -6.83
CA GLY A 121 42.61 20.26 -7.68
C GLY A 121 42.73 21.79 -7.54
N TYR A 122 43.52 22.44 -8.40
CA TYR A 122 43.53 23.91 -8.50
C TYR A 122 42.24 24.45 -9.18
N GLY A 123 41.10 23.77 -9.00
CA GLY A 123 39.87 24.05 -9.73
C GLY A 123 39.84 23.41 -11.13
N GLU A 124 40.58 22.32 -11.35
CA GLU A 124 40.66 21.70 -12.66
C GLU A 124 39.33 21.03 -13.04
N ASN A 125 38.66 21.63 -14.02
CA ASN A 125 37.55 20.98 -14.73
C ASN A 125 38.13 19.87 -15.62
N TYR A 126 37.66 18.63 -15.44
CA TYR A 126 38.18 17.48 -16.17
C TYR A 126 37.64 17.41 -17.62
N LEU A 127 36.46 18.00 -17.89
CA LEU A 127 35.88 18.07 -19.22
C LEU A 127 34.74 19.11 -19.28
N GLU A 128 34.78 20.01 -20.26
CA GLU A 128 33.67 20.90 -20.60
C GLU A 128 33.09 20.54 -21.97
N TYR A 129 31.77 20.51 -22.07
CA TYR A 129 31.05 20.34 -23.32
C TYR A 129 29.92 21.36 -23.41
N ALA A 130 29.80 22.05 -24.54
CA ALA A 130 28.70 22.97 -24.79
C ALA A 130 28.11 22.69 -26.17
N ASN A 131 26.79 22.66 -26.27
CA ASN A 131 26.09 22.55 -27.55
C ASN A 131 25.09 23.71 -27.68
N CYS A 132 25.19 24.43 -28.80
CA CYS A 132 24.29 25.52 -29.15
C CYS A 132 23.33 25.02 -30.23
N LEU A 133 22.06 24.85 -29.87
CA LEU A 133 21.02 24.40 -30.78
C LEU A 133 20.29 25.61 -31.37
N ASN A 134 20.35 25.74 -32.69
CA ASN A 134 19.61 26.76 -33.42
C ASN A 134 18.14 26.31 -33.55
N GLY A 135 17.22 26.98 -32.86
CA GLY A 135 15.78 26.83 -33.06
C GLY A 135 15.25 27.64 -34.26
N PRO A 136 13.97 27.47 -34.64
CA PRO A 136 13.34 28.32 -35.65
C PRO A 136 13.24 29.75 -35.12
N VAL A 137 13.93 30.69 -35.77
CA VAL A 137 13.82 32.16 -35.66
C VAL A 137 13.74 32.69 -34.20
N HIS A 138 14.92 33.03 -33.64
CA HIS A 138 15.16 33.80 -32.41
C HIS A 138 15.23 33.11 -31.04
N SER A 139 15.27 31.77 -30.94
CA SER A 139 15.67 31.09 -29.68
C SER A 139 16.92 30.22 -29.87
N GLN A 140 18.07 30.70 -29.42
CA GLN A 140 19.27 29.84 -29.25
C GLN A 140 19.17 29.13 -27.91
N LYS A 141 19.02 27.80 -27.93
CA LYS A 141 19.08 26.99 -26.72
C LYS A 141 20.51 26.52 -26.51
N ILE A 142 21.06 26.72 -25.31
CA ILE A 142 22.42 26.28 -24.97
C ILE A 142 22.32 25.23 -23.87
N ILE A 143 23.05 24.13 -24.05
CA ILE A 143 23.26 23.14 -22.99
C ILE A 143 24.76 23.03 -22.73
N LYS A 144 25.15 23.08 -21.46
CA LYS A 144 26.55 22.98 -21.01
C LYS A 144 26.69 21.84 -20.01
N GLY A 145 27.73 21.04 -20.16
CA GLY A 145 28.10 19.96 -19.26
C GLY A 145 29.51 20.17 -18.72
N ARG A 146 29.70 20.03 -17.41
CA ARG A 146 31.02 20.11 -16.75
C ARG A 146 31.19 18.97 -15.76
N ILE A 147 32.38 18.38 -15.71
CA ILE A 147 32.68 17.20 -14.88
C ILE A 147 33.68 17.57 -13.79
N TYR A 148 33.31 17.27 -12.54
CA TYR A 148 34.12 17.52 -11.36
C TYR A 148 34.20 16.28 -10.47
N ASN A 149 35.27 16.18 -9.67
CA ASN A 149 35.35 15.26 -8.55
C ASN A 149 34.89 16.01 -7.30
N LEU A 150 33.77 15.58 -6.72
CA LEU A 150 33.29 16.09 -5.44
C LEU A 150 33.39 14.98 -4.40
N THR A 151 33.60 15.41 -3.16
CA THR A 151 33.52 14.53 -2.00
C THR A 151 32.05 14.34 -1.61
N PHE A 152 31.73 13.26 -0.89
CA PHE A 152 30.40 13.13 -0.30
C PHE A 152 30.11 14.20 0.75
N PHE A 153 31.16 14.79 1.34
CA PHE A 153 31.01 15.94 2.23
C PHE A 153 30.40 17.15 1.51
N GLU A 154 30.85 17.45 0.29
CA GLU A 154 30.30 18.55 -0.52
C GLU A 154 28.89 18.23 -1.05
N LEU A 155 28.65 16.99 -1.49
CA LEU A 155 27.30 16.56 -1.88
C LEU A 155 26.31 16.59 -0.73
N LYS A 156 26.77 16.32 0.50
CA LYS A 156 25.93 16.39 1.70
C LYS A 156 25.38 17.78 1.91
N LYS A 157 26.12 18.85 1.60
CA LYS A 157 25.63 20.23 1.72
C LYS A 157 24.33 20.44 0.94
N ILE A 158 24.27 19.95 -0.30
CA ILE A 158 23.06 20.01 -1.13
C ILE A 158 21.96 19.10 -0.58
N PHE A 159 22.31 17.84 -0.30
CA PHE A 159 21.32 16.87 0.16
C PHE A 159 20.71 17.27 1.51
N ASN A 160 21.47 17.95 2.37
CA ASN A 160 21.00 18.38 3.67
C ASN A 160 19.88 19.43 3.56
N VAL A 161 19.93 20.31 2.56
CA VAL A 161 18.93 21.37 2.37
C VAL A 161 17.84 21.02 1.36
N ARG A 162 17.96 19.88 0.66
CA ARG A 162 16.98 19.42 -0.34
C ARG A 162 16.34 18.07 -0.03
N GLY A 163 16.96 17.22 0.78
CA GLY A 163 16.47 15.87 1.09
C GLY A 163 16.03 15.10 -0.16
N LYS A 164 14.84 14.49 -0.09
CA LYS A 164 14.24 13.75 -1.22
C LYS A 164 13.85 14.65 -2.40
N ASP A 165 13.52 15.93 -2.17
CA ASP A 165 13.15 16.88 -3.22
C ASP A 165 14.29 17.09 -4.23
N LEU A 166 15.54 16.78 -3.86
CA LEU A 166 16.67 16.75 -4.79
C LEU A 166 16.43 15.85 -6.01
N PHE A 167 15.61 14.82 -5.87
CA PHE A 167 15.33 13.83 -6.92
C PHE A 167 14.00 14.07 -7.66
N ARG A 168 13.32 15.21 -7.41
CA ARG A 168 11.97 15.47 -7.93
C ARG A 168 11.82 15.32 -9.45
N LYS A 169 12.87 15.63 -10.21
CA LYS A 169 12.87 15.55 -11.68
C LYS A 169 13.49 14.26 -12.21
N ASN A 170 13.82 13.30 -11.34
CA ASN A 170 14.32 11.98 -11.71
C ASN A 170 13.18 11.05 -12.14
N VAL A 171 13.46 10.10 -13.04
CA VAL A 171 12.52 9.03 -13.46
C VAL A 171 12.20 8.08 -12.31
N ARG A 172 13.14 7.89 -11.38
CA ARG A 172 12.99 7.01 -10.22
C ARG A 172 13.20 7.84 -8.95
N PHE A 173 12.19 7.86 -8.08
CA PHE A 173 12.41 8.26 -6.69
C PHE A 173 13.23 7.16 -6.01
N GLY A 174 14.17 7.55 -5.13
CA GLY A 174 15.05 6.61 -4.43
C GLY A 174 14.23 5.48 -3.82
N LEU A 175 14.42 4.25 -4.33
CA LEU A 175 13.65 3.08 -3.92
C LEU A 175 13.96 2.76 -2.45
N LYS A 176 13.05 3.11 -1.52
CA LYS A 176 13.06 2.52 -0.18
C LYS A 176 12.64 1.05 -0.28
N ASP A 177 13.28 0.22 0.55
CA ASP A 177 12.93 -1.19 0.77
C ASP A 177 12.87 -2.12 -0.47
N ASN A 178 13.65 -1.81 -1.51
CA ASN A 178 13.95 -2.80 -2.55
C ASN A 178 15.18 -3.64 -2.15
N LYS A 179 15.12 -4.96 -2.35
CA LYS A 179 16.25 -5.90 -2.15
C LYS A 179 17.57 -5.38 -2.74
N ILE A 180 17.51 -4.72 -3.89
CA ILE A 180 18.70 -4.14 -4.56
C ILE A 180 19.25 -2.94 -3.77
N GLY A 181 18.38 -2.03 -3.30
CA GLY A 181 18.79 -0.88 -2.48
C GLY A 181 19.46 -1.31 -1.18
N ASN A 182 18.89 -2.31 -0.49
CA ASN A 182 19.48 -2.87 0.72
C ASN A 182 20.87 -3.49 0.48
N GLN A 183 21.07 -4.18 -0.64
CA GLN A 183 22.39 -4.71 -1.00
C GLN A 183 23.42 -3.58 -1.27
N ILE A 184 23.00 -2.53 -1.98
CA ILE A 184 23.85 -1.35 -2.23
C ILE A 184 24.23 -0.68 -0.90
N ARG A 185 23.25 -0.46 -0.03
CA ARG A 185 23.45 0.16 1.29
C ARG A 185 24.43 -0.64 2.16
N ILE A 186 24.29 -1.97 2.21
CA ILE A 186 25.25 -2.85 2.90
C ILE A 186 26.67 -2.66 2.34
N LYS A 187 26.82 -2.55 1.01
CA LYS A 187 28.12 -2.32 0.38
C LYS A 187 28.69 -0.94 0.72
N PHE A 188 27.87 0.11 0.73
CA PHE A 188 28.31 1.46 1.10
C PHE A 188 28.75 1.56 2.57
N LYS A 189 28.04 0.88 3.48
CA LYS A 189 28.44 0.78 4.89
C LYS A 189 29.84 0.19 5.08
N LYS A 190 30.30 -0.71 4.20
CA LYS A 190 31.68 -1.23 4.24
C LYS A 190 32.71 -0.11 4.07
N TYR A 191 32.52 0.82 3.13
CA TYR A 191 33.42 1.97 2.95
C TYR A 191 33.48 2.86 4.19
N ILE A 192 32.32 3.11 4.80
CA ILE A 192 32.22 3.95 6.00
C ILE A 192 32.93 3.30 7.18
N LYS A 193 32.67 2.01 7.44
CA LYS A 193 33.33 1.24 8.50
C LYS A 193 34.85 1.18 8.30
N THR A 194 35.31 0.89 7.09
CA THR A 194 36.73 0.88 6.75
C THR A 194 37.39 2.24 6.99
N GLY A 195 36.74 3.32 6.56
CA GLY A 195 37.25 4.67 6.78
C GLY A 195 37.36 5.03 8.27
N ILE A 196 36.33 4.72 9.07
CA ILE A 196 36.35 4.90 10.53
C ILE A 196 37.51 4.12 11.17
N TYR A 197 37.71 2.87 10.76
CA TYR A 197 38.81 2.05 11.26
C TYR A 197 40.18 2.63 10.93
N GLU A 198 40.39 3.11 9.71
CA GLU A 198 41.65 3.76 9.32
C GLU A 198 41.89 5.06 10.10
N GLU A 199 40.85 5.85 10.34
CA GLU A 199 40.94 7.04 11.19
C GLU A 199 41.25 6.68 12.65
N TRP A 200 40.67 5.58 13.16
CA TRP A 200 40.99 5.06 14.48
C TRP A 200 42.46 4.64 14.60
N LYS A 201 42.94 3.87 13.62
CA LYS A 201 44.31 3.33 13.55
C LYS A 201 45.38 4.42 13.49
N LYS A 202 45.10 5.56 12.86
CA LYS A 202 46.01 6.73 12.86
C LYS A 202 46.19 7.35 14.26
N ARG A 203 45.22 7.19 15.15
CA ARG A 203 45.14 7.88 16.45
C ARG A 203 45.33 6.97 17.66
N ASN A 204 45.47 5.66 17.45
CA ASN A 204 45.56 4.65 18.49
C ASN A 204 46.57 3.57 18.08
N SER A 205 47.06 2.78 19.03
CA SER A 205 48.04 1.72 18.81
C SER A 205 47.78 0.50 19.70
N GLY A 206 48.46 -0.61 19.39
CA GLY A 206 48.36 -1.88 20.13
C GLY A 206 46.97 -2.53 20.02
N ASN A 207 46.65 -3.37 21.02
CA ASN A 207 45.45 -4.24 21.07
C ASN A 207 44.10 -3.52 20.86
N SER A 208 44.06 -2.18 20.97
CA SER A 208 42.85 -1.38 20.70
C SER A 208 42.47 -1.38 19.20
N ILE A 209 43.43 -1.62 18.30
CA ILE A 209 43.19 -1.64 16.85
C ILE A 209 42.43 -2.91 16.48
N GLU A 210 42.92 -4.08 16.90
CA GLU A 210 42.30 -5.38 16.62
C GLU A 210 40.90 -5.45 17.21
N LYS A 211 40.72 -4.97 18.44
CA LYS A 211 39.41 -4.90 19.11
C LYS A 211 38.41 -4.05 18.35
N ILE A 212 38.80 -2.83 17.93
CA ILE A 212 37.89 -1.99 17.16
C ILE A 212 37.55 -2.64 15.83
N LYS A 213 38.51 -3.27 15.14
CA LYS A 213 38.24 -4.00 13.88
C LYS A 213 37.13 -5.04 14.05
N GLU A 214 37.17 -5.81 15.14
CA GLU A 214 36.15 -6.79 15.49
C GLU A 214 34.81 -6.14 15.79
N ILE A 215 34.79 -5.07 16.60
CA ILE A 215 33.57 -4.36 17.00
C ILE A 215 32.80 -3.78 15.80
N ILE A 216 33.49 -3.21 14.81
CA ILE A 216 32.83 -2.70 13.58
C ILE A 216 32.48 -3.83 12.60
N GLY A 217 33.00 -5.04 12.80
CA GLY A 217 32.77 -6.20 11.96
C GLY A 217 33.47 -6.11 10.61
N LEU A 218 34.75 -5.71 10.58
CA LEU A 218 35.56 -5.66 9.36
C LEU A 218 36.27 -6.99 9.09
N GLU A 219 36.16 -7.47 7.85
CA GLU A 219 36.86 -8.66 7.35
C GLU A 219 38.39 -8.42 7.28
N GLU A 220 39.18 -9.49 7.10
CA GLU A 220 40.65 -9.36 7.05
C GLU A 220 41.12 -8.49 5.87
N ASP A 221 40.52 -8.66 4.70
CA ASP A 221 40.83 -7.90 3.47
C ASP A 221 39.85 -6.74 3.24
N TYR A 222 39.92 -5.73 4.12
CA TYR A 222 39.06 -4.54 4.04
C TYR A 222 39.58 -3.48 3.06
N THR A 223 40.75 -3.68 2.45
CA THR A 223 41.47 -2.66 1.66
C THR A 223 40.76 -2.27 0.37
N GLU A 224 40.00 -3.19 -0.22
CA GLU A 224 39.13 -2.92 -1.37
C GLU A 224 38.07 -1.86 -1.06
N TYR A 225 37.67 -1.73 0.22
CA TYR A 225 36.65 -0.79 0.69
C TYR A 225 37.23 0.49 1.28
N LEU A 226 38.47 0.86 0.95
CA LEU A 226 38.98 2.19 1.31
C LEU A 226 38.09 3.29 0.71
N PRO A 227 37.75 4.37 1.45
CA PRO A 227 36.91 5.46 0.97
C PRO A 227 37.35 6.03 -0.40
N GLU A 228 38.66 6.12 -0.62
CA GLU A 228 39.27 6.60 -1.87
C GLU A 228 38.91 5.72 -3.07
N ASN A 229 38.69 4.42 -2.85
CA ASN A 229 38.37 3.48 -3.91
C ASN A 229 36.93 3.63 -4.41
N PHE A 230 36.06 4.35 -3.69
CA PHE A 230 34.66 4.53 -4.07
C PHE A 230 34.52 5.08 -5.50
N TRP A 231 35.39 6.01 -5.88
CA TRP A 231 35.40 6.64 -7.20
C TRP A 231 35.56 5.64 -8.35
N PHE A 232 36.31 4.56 -8.14
CA PHE A 232 36.60 3.55 -9.15
C PHE A 232 35.47 2.53 -9.31
N TYR A 233 34.72 2.26 -8.25
CA TYR A 233 33.77 1.15 -8.20
C TYR A 233 32.31 1.53 -8.40
N HIS A 234 31.99 2.83 -8.38
CA HIS A 234 30.61 3.30 -8.43
C HIS A 234 30.37 4.31 -9.55
N ASN A 235 29.12 4.35 -10.01
CA ASN A 235 28.67 5.27 -11.04
C ASN A 235 28.65 6.72 -10.51
N GLY A 236 28.82 7.66 -11.42
CA GLY A 236 28.77 9.09 -11.12
C GLY A 236 27.36 9.59 -10.81
N VAL A 237 27.30 10.84 -10.35
CA VAL A 237 26.08 11.61 -10.11
C VAL A 237 25.93 12.64 -11.23
N THR A 238 24.71 12.84 -11.73
CA THR A 238 24.41 13.93 -12.66
C THR A 238 23.41 14.89 -12.02
N VAL A 239 23.83 16.14 -11.87
CA VAL A 239 23.04 17.26 -11.37
C VAL A 239 22.63 18.10 -12.57
N PHE A 240 21.32 18.22 -12.78
CA PHE A 240 20.76 19.13 -13.77
C PHE A 240 20.36 20.43 -13.07
N TYR A 241 20.78 21.56 -13.64
CA TYR A 241 20.41 22.90 -13.22
C TYR A 241 19.52 23.51 -14.30
N TYR A 242 18.33 23.94 -13.89
CA TYR A 242 17.28 24.48 -14.75
C TYR A 242 16.92 25.93 -14.38
N GLY A 243 17.79 26.59 -13.62
CA GLY A 243 17.59 27.97 -13.20
C GLY A 243 17.87 28.98 -14.31
N LYS A 244 17.36 30.20 -14.14
CA LYS A 244 17.55 31.29 -15.12
C LYS A 244 18.94 31.93 -15.05
N ALA A 245 19.58 31.89 -13.88
CA ALA A 245 20.94 32.40 -13.68
C ALA A 245 21.96 31.33 -14.10
N ASN A 246 23.16 31.70 -14.57
CA ASN A 246 24.17 30.66 -14.81
C ASN A 246 24.76 30.18 -13.48
N ILE A 247 25.16 28.90 -13.41
CA ILE A 247 26.03 28.41 -12.33
C ILE A 247 27.38 29.16 -12.39
N ASP A 248 27.86 29.63 -11.25
CA ASP A 248 29.19 30.21 -11.12
C ASP A 248 30.20 29.09 -10.83
N PHE A 249 31.13 28.90 -11.76
CA PHE A 249 32.25 27.98 -11.61
C PHE A 249 33.52 28.80 -11.51
N SER A 250 33.93 29.12 -10.28
CA SER A 250 35.06 30.00 -9.99
C SER A 250 36.16 29.25 -9.23
N GLY A 251 37.29 29.03 -9.91
CA GLY A 251 38.46 28.37 -9.33
C GLY A 251 38.13 27.00 -8.74
N THR A 252 38.41 26.83 -7.46
CA THR A 252 38.16 25.59 -6.68
C THR A 252 36.72 25.47 -6.18
N THR A 253 35.79 26.28 -6.69
CA THR A 253 34.44 26.38 -6.12
C THR A 253 33.34 26.43 -7.17
N ILE A 254 32.21 25.81 -6.85
CA ILE A 254 30.96 25.87 -7.63
C ILE A 254 29.91 26.55 -6.77
N LYS A 255 29.29 27.60 -7.28
CA LYS A 255 28.22 28.33 -6.62
C LYS A 255 26.95 28.25 -7.46
N LEU A 256 25.89 27.69 -6.88
CA LEU A 256 24.60 27.46 -7.55
C LEU A 256 23.44 27.70 -6.60
N ASN A 257 22.23 27.88 -7.14
CA ASN A 257 21.01 27.90 -6.34
C ASN A 257 20.53 26.44 -6.11
N PRO A 258 20.49 25.95 -4.85
CA PRO A 258 20.04 24.59 -4.57
C PRO A 258 18.55 24.38 -4.90
N GLN A 259 17.76 25.45 -5.07
CA GLN A 259 16.36 25.36 -5.46
C GLN A 259 16.15 24.94 -6.91
N GLU A 260 17.09 25.30 -7.77
CA GLU A 260 17.00 25.17 -9.23
C GLU A 260 17.79 23.97 -9.76
N ILE A 261 18.08 22.99 -8.89
CA ILE A 261 18.76 21.74 -9.25
C ILE A 261 17.91 20.50 -9.01
N SER A 262 18.22 19.45 -9.76
CA SER A 262 17.79 18.08 -9.46
C SER A 262 18.87 17.07 -9.84
N VAL A 263 19.03 16.03 -9.02
CA VAL A 263 19.87 14.88 -9.35
C VAL A 263 19.08 13.94 -10.25
N ILE A 264 19.42 13.94 -11.52
CA ILE A 264 18.75 13.16 -12.58
C ILE A 264 19.41 11.80 -12.83
N ASN A 265 20.61 11.57 -12.28
CA ASN A 265 21.28 10.26 -12.23
C ASN A 265 22.09 10.13 -10.94
N GLY A 266 22.12 8.95 -10.34
CA GLY A 266 22.83 8.69 -9.08
C GLY A 266 21.99 8.89 -7.81
N ALA A 267 20.65 8.98 -7.93
CA ALA A 267 19.76 9.12 -6.77
C ALA A 267 19.91 7.97 -5.76
N GLN A 268 20.06 6.73 -6.25
CA GLN A 268 20.32 5.55 -5.40
C GLN A 268 21.67 5.63 -4.71
N THR A 269 22.70 6.16 -5.38
CA THR A 269 24.04 6.34 -4.82
C THR A 269 23.99 7.30 -3.63
N ILE A 270 23.39 8.48 -3.83
CA ILE A 270 23.28 9.51 -2.78
C ILE A 270 22.42 9.02 -1.61
N THR A 271 21.21 8.53 -1.90
CA THR A 271 20.24 8.14 -0.87
C THR A 271 20.79 7.01 0.01
N ASN A 272 21.25 5.92 -0.59
CA ASN A 272 21.74 4.77 0.18
C ASN A 272 23.05 5.07 0.91
N PHE A 273 23.88 5.98 0.41
CA PHE A 273 25.12 6.33 1.09
C PHE A 273 24.83 7.12 2.38
N PHE A 274 23.98 8.15 2.31
CA PHE A 274 23.64 8.95 3.48
C PHE A 274 22.73 8.21 4.47
N GLU A 275 21.82 7.36 4.01
CA GLU A 275 21.08 6.46 4.90
C GLU A 275 22.02 5.46 5.59
N GLY A 276 22.94 4.84 4.84
CA GLY A 276 23.96 3.95 5.40
C GLY A 276 24.86 4.63 6.42
N MET A 277 25.22 5.90 6.19
CA MET A 277 25.95 6.73 7.15
C MET A 277 25.18 6.88 8.47
N LYS A 278 23.89 7.25 8.41
CA LYS A 278 23.04 7.39 9.60
C LYS A 278 22.77 6.07 10.32
N GLU A 279 22.76 4.94 9.60
CA GLU A 279 22.71 3.61 10.22
C GLU A 279 24.02 3.30 10.97
N ILE A 280 25.19 3.63 10.42
CA ILE A 280 26.48 3.41 11.10
C ILE A 280 26.64 4.27 12.35
N GLU A 281 26.19 5.53 12.30
CA GLU A 281 26.15 6.39 13.50
C GLU A 281 25.38 5.72 14.64
N GLU A 282 24.23 5.14 14.31
CA GLU A 282 23.37 4.45 15.27
C GLU A 282 23.92 3.10 15.73
N ASP A 283 24.47 2.31 14.81
CA ASP A 283 25.17 1.07 15.13
C ASP A 283 26.25 1.32 16.17
N ILE A 284 27.06 2.39 15.99
CA ILE A 284 28.14 2.77 16.92
C ILE A 284 27.59 3.23 18.28
N GLU A 285 26.54 4.07 18.28
CA GLU A 285 25.89 4.54 19.51
C GLU A 285 25.38 3.36 20.36
N ASN A 286 24.82 2.34 19.69
CA ASN A 286 24.21 1.16 20.30
C ASN A 286 25.18 0.04 20.69
N ILE A 287 26.49 0.16 20.40
CA ILE A 287 27.49 -0.83 20.85
C ILE A 287 27.43 -0.96 22.38
N LYS A 288 27.23 -2.17 22.88
CA LYS A 288 27.27 -2.45 24.33
C LYS A 288 28.69 -2.29 24.85
N GLU A 289 28.84 -1.63 25.99
CA GLU A 289 30.13 -1.57 26.68
C GLU A 289 30.50 -2.99 27.16
N GLY A 290 31.73 -3.42 26.88
CA GLY A 290 32.25 -4.69 27.39
C GLY A 290 32.54 -4.65 28.90
N ASP A 291 32.71 -5.83 29.50
CA ASP A 291 32.95 -6.00 30.94
C ASP A 291 34.37 -5.57 31.36
N PHE A 292 35.30 -5.45 30.41
CA PHE A 292 36.70 -5.10 30.67
C PHE A 292 36.99 -3.60 30.47
N THR A 293 37.78 -3.00 31.37
CA THR A 293 38.07 -1.55 31.41
C THR A 293 38.67 -1.00 30.11
N GLU A 294 39.57 -1.74 29.46
CA GLU A 294 40.24 -1.30 28.24
C GLU A 294 39.30 -1.30 27.01
N GLU A 295 38.41 -2.29 26.94
CA GLU A 295 37.39 -2.39 25.90
C GLU A 295 36.35 -1.28 26.05
N LYS A 296 35.86 -1.09 27.28
CA LYS A 296 34.97 0.01 27.64
C LYS A 296 35.56 1.38 27.27
N ASN A 297 36.84 1.62 27.56
CA ASN A 297 37.52 2.87 27.17
C ASN A 297 37.59 3.07 25.66
N SER A 298 37.87 2.00 24.90
CA SER A 298 37.95 2.05 23.44
C SER A 298 36.58 2.34 22.82
N ILE A 299 35.53 1.67 23.29
CA ILE A 299 34.14 1.89 22.86
C ILE A 299 33.70 3.32 23.18
N ASN A 300 33.96 3.81 24.39
CA ASN A 300 33.59 5.18 24.77
C ASN A 300 34.29 6.24 23.93
N LYS A 301 35.57 6.02 23.61
CA LYS A 301 36.31 6.91 22.71
C LYS A 301 35.77 6.81 21.27
N LEU A 302 35.42 5.62 20.79
CA LEU A 302 34.80 5.45 19.47
C LEU A 302 33.47 6.20 19.38
N LYS A 303 32.58 6.02 20.36
CA LYS A 303 31.29 6.73 20.44
C LYS A 303 31.49 8.25 20.43
N LYS A 304 32.40 8.75 21.26
CA LYS A 304 32.70 10.19 21.40
C LYS A 304 33.19 10.85 20.11
N TYR A 305 33.99 10.15 19.30
CA TYR A 305 34.62 10.72 18.10
C TYR A 305 34.05 10.20 16.78
N SER A 306 33.00 9.38 16.83
CA SER A 306 32.38 8.72 15.67
C SER A 306 31.95 9.70 14.58
N VAL A 307 31.26 10.78 14.95
CA VAL A 307 30.80 11.83 14.01
C VAL A 307 31.99 12.46 13.28
N ASN A 308 33.06 12.80 14.00
CA ASN A 308 34.28 13.36 13.39
C ASN A 308 34.94 12.35 12.44
N TYR A 309 35.00 11.07 12.80
CA TYR A 309 35.54 10.04 11.92
C TYR A 309 34.72 9.91 10.64
N ILE A 310 33.39 9.89 10.75
CA ILE A 310 32.50 9.84 9.60
C ILE A 310 32.69 11.05 8.70
N GLU A 311 32.81 12.25 9.26
CA GLU A 311 33.09 13.45 8.48
C GLU A 311 34.39 13.35 7.68
N GLU A 312 35.47 12.84 8.30
CA GLU A 312 36.73 12.58 7.61
C GLU A 312 36.57 11.52 6.51
N VAL A 313 35.74 10.51 6.71
CA VAL A 313 35.38 9.55 5.64
C VAL A 313 34.67 10.25 4.49
N LEU A 314 33.70 11.13 4.77
CA LEU A 314 32.97 11.87 3.73
C LEU A 314 33.91 12.75 2.90
N LYS A 315 34.91 13.38 3.52
CA LYS A 315 35.93 14.20 2.85
C LYS A 315 36.88 13.37 1.98
N ARG A 316 37.12 12.10 2.32
CA ARG A 316 37.96 11.17 1.55
C ARG A 316 37.21 10.42 0.45
N THR A 317 35.89 10.23 0.62
CA THR A 317 35.04 9.51 -0.33
C THR A 317 34.66 10.41 -1.50
N LYS A 318 35.12 10.08 -2.71
CA LYS A 318 34.92 10.90 -3.91
C LYS A 318 33.99 10.24 -4.92
N VAL A 319 33.28 11.06 -5.69
CA VAL A 319 32.43 10.62 -6.79
C VAL A 319 32.52 11.59 -7.97
N LYS A 320 32.38 11.04 -9.18
CA LYS A 320 32.30 11.80 -10.44
C LYS A 320 30.96 12.52 -10.47
N VAL A 321 30.97 13.86 -10.52
CA VAL A 321 29.74 14.66 -10.62
C VAL A 321 29.73 15.43 -11.93
N ILE A 322 28.64 15.28 -12.67
CA ILE A 322 28.39 16.01 -13.91
C ILE A 322 27.35 17.07 -13.60
N PHE A 323 27.69 18.34 -13.78
CA PHE A 323 26.74 19.45 -13.78
C PHE A 323 26.31 19.72 -15.21
N ILE A 324 25.00 19.67 -15.45
CA ILE A 324 24.38 20.03 -16.72
C ILE A 324 23.56 21.29 -16.49
N ASP A 325 23.88 22.35 -17.22
CA ASP A 325 23.18 23.63 -17.22
C ASP A 325 22.42 23.77 -18.55
N GLY A 326 21.11 23.90 -18.50
CA GLY A 326 20.26 24.05 -19.67
C GLY A 326 18.78 24.23 -19.34
N GLU A 327 18.01 24.63 -20.35
CA GLU A 327 16.55 24.79 -20.22
C GLU A 327 15.84 23.48 -19.82
N GLU A 328 14.72 23.61 -19.11
CA GLU A 328 13.96 22.48 -18.56
C GLU A 328 13.48 21.48 -19.64
N ASP A 329 13.30 21.92 -20.88
CA ASP A 329 12.95 21.07 -22.03
C ASP A 329 13.97 19.94 -22.28
N PHE A 330 15.24 20.12 -21.90
CA PHE A 330 16.27 19.10 -22.04
C PHE A 330 16.23 18.05 -20.94
N LEU A 331 15.57 18.34 -19.82
CA LEU A 331 15.63 17.52 -18.62
C LEU A 331 15.07 16.11 -18.86
N LYS A 332 13.89 15.99 -19.48
CA LYS A 332 13.24 14.69 -19.74
C LYS A 332 14.09 13.80 -20.67
N PRO A 333 14.52 14.25 -21.87
CA PRO A 333 15.38 13.44 -22.74
C PRO A 333 16.67 12.96 -22.06
N ILE A 334 17.34 13.81 -21.29
CA ILE A 334 18.62 13.48 -20.65
C ILE A 334 18.41 12.47 -19.52
N THR A 335 17.42 12.70 -18.67
CA THR A 335 17.12 11.79 -17.55
C THR A 335 16.79 10.40 -18.07
N TYR A 336 16.04 10.30 -19.18
CA TYR A 336 15.71 9.02 -19.82
C TYR A 336 16.97 8.37 -20.41
N GLY A 337 17.82 9.13 -21.10
CA GLY A 337 19.07 8.62 -21.68
C GLY A 337 20.07 8.09 -20.64
N LEU A 338 20.25 8.81 -19.52
CA LEU A 338 21.22 8.46 -18.48
C LEU A 338 20.82 7.24 -17.64
N ASN A 339 19.52 6.99 -17.47
CA ASN A 339 19.03 5.87 -16.65
C ASN A 339 18.85 4.57 -17.45
N THR A 340 19.31 4.50 -18.70
CA THR A 340 19.22 3.31 -19.57
C THR A 340 20.08 2.12 -19.11
N GLN A 341 21.08 2.32 -18.23
CA GLN A 341 21.99 1.26 -17.77
C GLN A 341 21.38 0.30 -16.72
N ILE A 342 20.28 0.68 -16.06
CA ILE A 342 19.34 -0.25 -15.42
C ILE A 342 18.05 -0.15 -16.22
N PRO A 343 17.63 -1.17 -16.99
CA PRO A 343 16.59 -1.01 -18.02
C PRO A 343 15.42 -0.18 -17.51
N ILE A 344 15.24 1.02 -18.06
CA ILE A 344 13.99 1.74 -17.89
C ILE A 344 12.96 0.88 -18.59
N VAL A 345 12.10 0.23 -17.81
CA VAL A 345 10.98 -0.47 -18.40
C VAL A 345 10.01 0.59 -18.89
N GLU A 346 9.44 0.38 -20.07
CA GLU A 346 8.51 1.31 -20.71
C GLU A 346 7.38 1.78 -19.76
N SER A 347 7.00 0.92 -18.81
CA SER A 347 6.04 1.24 -17.75
C SER A 347 6.47 2.40 -16.83
N ASP A 348 7.77 2.57 -16.54
CA ASP A 348 8.27 3.67 -15.70
C ASP A 348 8.12 5.01 -16.43
N ILE A 349 8.30 5.03 -17.76
CA ILE A 349 8.13 6.22 -18.59
C ILE A 349 6.65 6.59 -18.71
N ILE A 350 5.80 5.59 -18.95
CA ILE A 350 4.36 5.80 -19.11
C ILE A 350 3.73 6.29 -17.79
N ALA A 351 4.19 5.79 -16.64
CA ALA A 351 3.70 6.24 -15.33
C ALA A 351 3.94 7.75 -15.07
N ASP A 352 4.89 8.38 -15.79
CA ASP A 352 5.17 9.83 -15.74
C ASP A 352 4.56 10.61 -16.93
N SER A 353 3.67 9.97 -17.70
CA SER A 353 3.03 10.59 -18.87
C SER A 353 1.85 11.48 -18.50
N LYS A 354 1.54 12.43 -19.39
CA LYS A 354 0.35 13.30 -19.27
C LYS A 354 -0.94 12.48 -19.15
N ASP A 355 -1.04 11.41 -19.93
CA ASP A 355 -2.21 10.53 -19.93
C ASP A 355 -2.44 9.90 -18.55
N VAL A 356 -1.38 9.48 -17.85
CA VAL A 356 -1.51 8.91 -16.49
C VAL A 356 -1.89 9.98 -15.47
N ASN A 357 -1.36 11.19 -15.58
CA ASN A 357 -1.74 12.29 -14.68
C ASN A 357 -3.23 12.64 -14.83
N GLU A 358 -3.73 12.76 -16.05
CA GLU A 358 -5.16 13.00 -16.32
C GLU A 358 -6.05 11.87 -15.76
N LEU A 359 -5.58 10.62 -15.86
CA LEU A 359 -6.30 9.47 -15.33
C LEU A 359 -6.31 9.46 -13.80
N ASN A 360 -5.19 9.81 -13.17
CA ASN A 360 -5.09 9.91 -11.72
C ASN A 360 -6.07 10.92 -11.13
N GLU A 361 -6.28 12.08 -11.77
CA GLU A 361 -7.30 13.04 -11.33
C GLU A 361 -8.72 12.42 -11.30
N LYS A 362 -9.02 11.49 -12.21
CA LYS A 362 -10.31 10.79 -12.23
C LYS A 362 -10.41 9.73 -11.13
N LEU A 363 -9.31 9.03 -10.87
CA LEU A 363 -9.24 7.96 -9.87
C LEU A 363 -9.27 8.49 -8.42
N LYS A 364 -8.82 9.72 -8.19
CA LYS A 364 -8.86 10.38 -6.87
C LYS A 364 -10.24 10.34 -6.21
N ARG A 365 -11.33 10.39 -6.99
CA ARG A 365 -12.72 10.30 -6.50
C ARG A 365 -13.05 9.06 -5.67
N LYS A 366 -12.23 8.01 -5.78
CA LYS A 366 -12.35 6.76 -5.01
C LYS A 366 -11.06 6.43 -4.24
N SER A 367 -10.28 7.45 -3.92
CA SER A 367 -8.99 7.34 -3.23
C SER A 367 -8.01 6.35 -3.90
N MET A 368 -8.06 6.31 -5.24
CA MET A 368 -7.23 5.46 -6.09
C MET A 368 -6.22 6.29 -6.86
N LYS A 369 -5.00 5.78 -7.07
CA LYS A 369 -4.04 6.38 -8.03
C LYS A 369 -2.99 5.39 -8.53
N ILE A 370 -2.50 5.66 -9.72
CA ILE A 370 -1.37 4.98 -10.36
C ILE A 370 -0.07 5.68 -9.93
N CYS A 371 0.78 4.96 -9.21
CA CYS A 371 2.05 5.45 -8.69
C CYS A 371 3.23 5.03 -9.57
N LYS A 372 4.25 5.89 -9.62
CA LYS A 372 5.56 5.55 -10.19
C LYS A 372 6.28 4.51 -9.34
N SER A 373 7.23 3.83 -9.95
CA SER A 373 8.08 2.89 -9.23
C SER A 373 8.84 3.58 -8.09
N GLY A 374 8.50 3.24 -6.84
CA GLY A 374 9.08 3.82 -5.62
C GLY A 374 8.40 5.07 -5.08
N GLU A 375 7.30 5.51 -5.70
CA GLU A 375 6.43 6.56 -5.17
C GLU A 375 5.51 5.95 -4.11
N GLU A 376 5.58 6.48 -2.89
CA GLU A 376 4.65 6.19 -1.79
C GLU A 376 3.77 7.43 -1.60
N GLU A 377 2.46 7.28 -1.76
CA GLU A 377 1.49 8.35 -1.48
C GLU A 377 0.47 7.94 -0.43
N SER A 378 -0.11 8.93 0.24
CA SER A 378 -1.17 8.83 1.26
C SER A 378 -2.55 8.57 0.65
N ILE A 379 -2.68 7.57 -0.23
CA ILE A 379 -3.94 7.18 -0.90
C ILE A 379 -4.36 5.77 -0.47
N HIS A 380 -5.68 5.52 -0.37
CA HIS A 380 -6.24 4.24 0.10
C HIS A 380 -5.84 3.06 -0.82
N THR A 381 -5.80 3.26 -2.14
CA THR A 381 -5.46 2.19 -3.08
C THR A 381 -4.50 2.67 -4.17
N ALA A 382 -3.22 2.33 -4.00
CA ALA A 382 -2.16 2.61 -4.95
C ALA A 382 -1.95 1.45 -5.93
N PHE A 383 -1.92 1.76 -7.23
CA PHE A 383 -1.63 0.80 -8.29
C PHE A 383 -0.26 1.06 -8.90
N SER A 384 0.48 0.00 -9.20
CA SER A 384 1.47 0.10 -10.29
C SER A 384 0.73 0.27 -11.63
N LEU A 385 1.38 0.91 -12.60
CA LEU A 385 0.81 1.05 -13.95
C LEU A 385 0.31 -0.28 -14.55
N LEU A 386 1.10 -1.35 -14.37
CA LEU A 386 0.75 -2.67 -14.87
C LEU A 386 -0.50 -3.23 -14.18
N ASP A 387 -0.60 -3.05 -12.87
CA ASP A 387 -1.72 -3.57 -12.09
C ASP A 387 -3.02 -2.86 -12.43
N PHE A 388 -2.98 -1.53 -12.57
CA PHE A 388 -4.12 -0.74 -13.01
C PHE A 388 -4.64 -1.22 -14.39
N VAL A 389 -3.76 -1.33 -15.39
CA VAL A 389 -4.18 -1.73 -16.75
C VAL A 389 -4.79 -3.13 -16.76
N LYS A 390 -4.28 -4.05 -15.93
CA LYS A 390 -4.87 -5.40 -15.80
C LYS A 390 -6.30 -5.36 -15.25
N LYS A 391 -6.54 -4.56 -14.21
CA LYS A 391 -7.86 -4.37 -13.60
C LYS A 391 -8.81 -3.68 -14.57
N TYR A 392 -8.36 -2.63 -15.26
CA TYR A 392 -9.11 -2.01 -16.35
C TYR A 392 -9.51 -3.05 -17.41
N LEU A 393 -8.59 -3.88 -17.92
CA LEU A 393 -8.92 -4.89 -18.91
C LEU A 393 -9.96 -5.93 -18.44
N ILE A 394 -10.01 -6.22 -17.14
CA ILE A 394 -11.04 -7.09 -16.54
C ILE A 394 -12.43 -6.42 -16.63
N THR A 395 -12.53 -5.12 -16.31
CA THR A 395 -13.80 -4.35 -16.49
C THR A 395 -14.25 -4.31 -17.94
N GLN A 396 -13.30 -4.37 -18.88
CA GLN A 396 -13.58 -4.42 -20.31
C GLN A 396 -13.88 -5.85 -20.82
N PHE A 397 -14.05 -6.82 -19.91
CA PHE A 397 -14.30 -8.23 -20.20
C PHE A 397 -13.23 -8.88 -21.08
N LYS A 398 -11.96 -8.49 -20.89
CA LYS A 398 -10.79 -9.07 -21.57
C LYS A 398 -9.84 -9.77 -20.58
N PRO A 399 -10.32 -10.80 -19.85
CA PRO A 399 -9.55 -11.41 -18.76
C PRO A 399 -8.27 -12.14 -19.21
N GLY A 400 -8.27 -12.69 -20.41
CA GLY A 400 -7.11 -13.34 -21.02
C GLY A 400 -6.07 -12.35 -21.51
N THR A 401 -6.49 -11.26 -22.16
CA THR A 401 -5.58 -10.16 -22.50
C THR A 401 -4.98 -9.54 -21.25
N SER A 402 -5.76 -9.34 -20.18
CA SER A 402 -5.25 -8.90 -18.88
C SER A 402 -4.16 -9.85 -18.34
N LYS A 403 -4.39 -11.16 -18.44
CA LYS A 403 -3.42 -12.17 -17.98
C LYS A 403 -2.14 -12.22 -18.83
N ASN A 404 -2.26 -12.03 -20.15
CA ASN A 404 -1.16 -12.08 -21.11
C ASN A 404 -0.68 -10.69 -21.56
N LEU A 405 -0.92 -9.67 -20.74
CA LEU A 405 -0.65 -8.27 -21.05
C LEU A 405 0.84 -8.04 -21.36
N GLN A 406 1.12 -7.53 -22.55
CA GLN A 406 2.47 -7.15 -22.96
C GLN A 406 2.75 -5.71 -22.53
N LYS A 407 3.95 -5.45 -22.01
CA LYS A 407 4.33 -4.11 -21.50
C LYS A 407 4.22 -3.00 -22.55
N LYS A 408 4.48 -3.32 -23.82
CA LYS A 408 4.35 -2.38 -24.96
C LYS A 408 2.94 -1.85 -25.19
N ASP A 409 1.92 -2.54 -24.69
CA ASP A 409 0.52 -2.16 -24.90
C ASP A 409 -0.01 -1.27 -23.76
N LEU A 410 0.79 -1.00 -22.73
CA LEU A 410 0.36 -0.25 -21.55
C LEU A 410 -0.15 1.16 -21.91
N LEU A 411 0.61 1.93 -22.71
CA LEU A 411 0.22 3.29 -23.08
C LEU A 411 -1.10 3.32 -23.88
N LYS A 412 -1.28 2.34 -24.77
CA LYS A 412 -2.52 2.17 -25.54
C LYS A 412 -3.71 2.03 -24.60
N TYR A 413 -3.61 1.17 -23.59
CA TYR A 413 -4.72 0.92 -22.67
C TYR A 413 -4.95 2.05 -21.67
N ILE A 414 -3.92 2.83 -21.30
CA ILE A 414 -4.10 4.04 -20.50
C ILE A 414 -4.93 5.08 -21.25
N LYS A 415 -4.61 5.32 -22.53
CA LYS A 415 -5.38 6.23 -23.38
C LYS A 415 -6.83 5.75 -23.55
N GLU A 416 -7.01 4.45 -23.82
CA GLU A 416 -8.34 3.85 -23.91
C GLU A 416 -9.13 3.99 -22.60
N ALA A 417 -8.48 3.78 -21.45
CA ALA A 417 -9.11 3.93 -20.14
C ALA A 417 -9.57 5.37 -19.89
N ASN A 418 -8.72 6.37 -20.19
CA ASN A 418 -9.09 7.78 -20.09
C ASN A 418 -10.36 8.10 -20.89
N GLU A 419 -10.38 7.71 -22.17
CA GLU A 419 -11.50 7.99 -23.06
C GLU A 419 -12.80 7.28 -22.65
N LYS A 420 -12.71 6.07 -22.08
CA LYS A 420 -13.88 5.31 -21.65
C LYS A 420 -14.42 5.75 -20.30
N ILE A 421 -13.54 6.06 -19.35
CA ILE A 421 -13.94 6.55 -18.03
C ILE A 421 -14.66 7.90 -18.15
N ASP A 422 -14.25 8.75 -19.11
CA ASP A 422 -14.97 10.00 -19.40
C ASP A 422 -16.42 9.78 -19.87
N LYS A 423 -16.71 8.62 -20.45
CA LYS A 423 -18.03 8.26 -20.98
C LYS A 423 -18.86 7.41 -20.03
N ASN A 424 -18.20 6.65 -19.15
CA ASN A 424 -18.84 5.79 -18.18
C ASN A 424 -18.01 5.74 -16.88
N THR A 425 -18.51 6.44 -15.86
CA THR A 425 -17.86 6.50 -14.55
C THR A 425 -17.95 5.18 -13.78
N ASP A 426 -18.91 4.30 -14.10
CA ASP A 426 -19.11 3.01 -13.42
C ASP A 426 -17.89 2.10 -13.55
N ILE A 427 -17.02 2.33 -14.55
CA ILE A 427 -15.75 1.60 -14.71
C ILE A 427 -14.88 1.73 -13.46
N ILE A 428 -14.92 2.88 -12.78
CA ILE A 428 -14.15 3.09 -11.55
C ILE A 428 -14.71 2.21 -10.42
N ASP A 429 -16.04 2.13 -10.28
CA ASP A 429 -16.70 1.26 -9.30
C ASP A 429 -16.44 -0.23 -9.61
N GLU A 430 -16.40 -0.62 -10.89
CA GLU A 430 -16.04 -1.97 -11.29
C GLU A 430 -14.59 -2.31 -10.95
N ILE A 431 -13.65 -1.36 -11.10
CA ILE A 431 -12.25 -1.54 -10.66
C ILE A 431 -12.19 -1.79 -9.16
N GLU A 432 -12.96 -1.05 -8.37
CA GLU A 432 -13.07 -1.24 -6.91
C GLU A 432 -13.62 -2.64 -6.57
N LYS A 433 -14.68 -3.10 -7.24
CA LYS A 433 -15.20 -4.47 -7.09
C LYS A 433 -14.14 -5.53 -7.42
N VAL A 434 -13.34 -5.31 -8.46
CA VAL A 434 -12.24 -6.23 -8.82
C VAL A 434 -11.20 -6.32 -7.70
N VAL A 435 -10.88 -5.21 -7.03
CA VAL A 435 -9.99 -5.23 -5.85
C VAL A 435 -10.55 -6.12 -4.75
N VAL A 436 -11.85 -5.99 -4.44
CA VAL A 436 -12.53 -6.82 -3.42
C VAL A 436 -12.50 -8.31 -3.80
N ILE A 437 -12.81 -8.65 -5.06
CA ILE A 437 -12.82 -10.03 -5.54
C ILE A 437 -11.39 -10.62 -5.53
N GLU A 438 -10.38 -9.81 -5.86
CA GLU A 438 -8.98 -10.22 -5.82
C GLU A 438 -8.54 -10.55 -4.39
N GLU A 439 -8.95 -9.75 -3.39
CA GLU A 439 -8.71 -10.02 -1.97
C GLU A 439 -9.34 -11.34 -1.55
N TRP A 440 -10.64 -11.54 -1.84
CA TRP A 440 -11.33 -12.80 -1.57
C TRP A 440 -10.66 -14.00 -2.25
N TRP A 441 -10.21 -13.81 -3.51
CA TRP A 441 -9.48 -14.85 -4.22
C TRP A 441 -8.21 -15.26 -3.46
N LYS A 442 -7.50 -14.33 -2.84
CA LYS A 442 -6.30 -14.64 -2.05
C LYS A 442 -6.66 -15.28 -0.70
N SER A 443 -7.65 -14.73 0.02
CA SER A 443 -8.00 -15.14 1.37
C SER A 443 -8.68 -16.52 1.41
N GLU A 444 -9.64 -16.78 0.50
CA GLU A 444 -10.48 -17.99 0.50
C GLU A 444 -9.91 -19.15 -0.33
N LYS A 445 -8.58 -19.17 -0.55
CA LYS A 445 -7.96 -20.21 -1.38
C LYS A 445 -8.26 -21.63 -0.88
N LYS A 446 -8.02 -21.89 0.41
CA LYS A 446 -8.24 -23.20 1.03
C LYS A 446 -9.72 -23.61 1.02
N GLU A 447 -10.60 -22.64 1.22
CA GLU A 447 -12.04 -22.81 1.17
C GLU A 447 -12.48 -23.28 -0.21
N ARG A 448 -12.08 -22.56 -1.28
CA ARG A 448 -12.39 -22.92 -2.67
C ARG A 448 -11.84 -24.29 -3.06
N GLU A 449 -10.59 -24.58 -2.69
CA GLU A 449 -9.96 -25.90 -2.92
C GLU A 449 -10.71 -27.00 -2.17
N SER A 450 -11.23 -26.74 -0.97
CA SER A 450 -12.04 -27.72 -0.24
C SER A 450 -13.41 -27.98 -0.87
N PHE A 451 -14.03 -26.97 -1.49
CA PHE A 451 -15.34 -27.12 -2.15
C PHE A 451 -15.23 -27.71 -3.55
N TYR A 452 -14.22 -27.29 -4.31
CA TYR A 452 -14.13 -27.52 -5.75
C TYR A 452 -12.76 -28.08 -6.19
N GLY A 453 -11.94 -28.61 -5.28
CA GLY A 453 -10.58 -29.12 -5.57
C GLY A 453 -10.51 -30.45 -6.33
N ASP A 454 -11.52 -30.80 -7.11
CA ASP A 454 -11.47 -31.99 -7.95
C ASP A 454 -10.40 -31.80 -9.06
N ALA A 455 -9.76 -32.87 -9.52
CA ALA A 455 -8.67 -32.80 -10.51
C ALA A 455 -9.07 -32.09 -11.83
N ILE A 456 -10.36 -32.11 -12.16
CA ILE A 456 -10.94 -31.44 -13.35
C ILE A 456 -10.97 -29.91 -13.17
N ASP A 457 -10.97 -29.42 -11.93
CA ASP A 457 -11.07 -27.99 -11.58
C ASP A 457 -9.76 -27.31 -11.27
N GLU A 458 -8.72 -28.09 -11.03
CA GLU A 458 -7.40 -27.57 -10.68
C GLU A 458 -6.94 -26.44 -11.63
N PRO A 459 -7.11 -26.54 -12.97
CA PRO A 459 -6.77 -25.44 -13.86
C PRO A 459 -7.56 -24.15 -13.60
N TYR A 460 -8.85 -24.23 -13.29
CA TYR A 460 -9.69 -23.07 -13.00
C TYR A 460 -9.30 -22.41 -11.67
N LEU A 461 -9.03 -23.22 -10.64
CA LEU A 461 -8.55 -22.76 -9.33
C LEU A 461 -7.19 -22.05 -9.42
N LYS A 462 -6.30 -22.54 -10.30
CA LYS A 462 -4.94 -22.02 -10.43
C LYS A 462 -4.83 -20.82 -11.37
N TYR A 463 -5.62 -20.81 -12.44
CA TYR A 463 -5.43 -19.90 -13.58
C TYR A 463 -6.63 -19.01 -13.89
N GLY A 464 -7.79 -19.27 -13.31
CA GLY A 464 -9.08 -18.68 -13.69
C GLY A 464 -9.45 -17.37 -12.99
N LYS A 465 -8.59 -16.80 -12.13
CA LYS A 465 -8.88 -15.58 -11.35
C LYS A 465 -9.50 -14.45 -12.19
N ASN A 466 -8.79 -13.99 -13.22
CA ASN A 466 -9.24 -12.88 -14.06
C ASN A 466 -10.58 -13.16 -14.75
N TYR A 467 -10.79 -14.42 -15.16
CA TYR A 467 -12.02 -14.88 -15.78
C TYR A 467 -13.18 -14.87 -14.79
N PHE A 468 -12.94 -15.28 -13.55
CA PHE A 468 -13.92 -15.22 -12.48
C PHE A 468 -14.27 -13.76 -12.12
N GLU A 469 -13.28 -12.88 -12.01
CA GLU A 469 -13.49 -11.44 -11.78
C GLU A 469 -14.41 -10.85 -12.87
N SER A 470 -14.11 -11.13 -14.15
CA SER A 470 -14.96 -10.68 -15.27
C SER A 470 -16.36 -11.32 -15.26
N PHE A 471 -16.47 -12.59 -14.84
CA PHE A 471 -17.74 -13.31 -14.73
C PHE A 471 -18.67 -12.68 -13.68
N ILE A 472 -18.13 -12.26 -12.54
CA ILE A 472 -18.89 -11.60 -11.48
C ILE A 472 -19.42 -10.26 -11.98
N LEU A 473 -18.56 -9.44 -12.59
CA LEU A 473 -18.94 -8.13 -13.12
C LEU A 473 -20.07 -8.25 -14.17
N ILE A 474 -19.89 -9.12 -15.18
CA ILE A 474 -20.88 -9.23 -16.27
C ILE A 474 -22.20 -9.85 -15.81
N SER A 475 -22.16 -10.68 -14.76
CA SER A 475 -23.36 -11.30 -14.18
C SER A 475 -24.04 -10.40 -13.15
N ASN A 476 -23.45 -9.24 -12.85
CA ASN A 476 -23.87 -8.31 -11.80
C ASN A 476 -24.21 -9.02 -10.48
N LYS A 477 -23.35 -9.96 -10.08
CA LYS A 477 -23.57 -10.79 -8.89
C LYS A 477 -23.30 -9.97 -7.63
N GLU A 478 -24.34 -9.78 -6.83
CA GLU A 478 -24.28 -9.12 -5.53
C GLU A 478 -25.07 -9.94 -4.49
N PRO A 479 -24.71 -9.87 -3.20
CA PRO A 479 -23.55 -9.15 -2.65
C PRO A 479 -22.22 -9.90 -2.85
N LEU A 480 -21.10 -9.19 -2.79
CA LEU A 480 -19.73 -9.73 -2.90
C LEU A 480 -19.18 -10.32 -1.58
N ASP A 481 -20.03 -10.99 -0.79
CA ASP A 481 -19.59 -11.66 0.44
C ASP A 481 -19.04 -13.08 0.18
N ASP A 482 -18.28 -13.63 1.13
CA ASP A 482 -17.56 -14.91 0.98
C ASP A 482 -18.49 -16.03 0.48
N ASP A 483 -19.69 -16.13 1.05
CA ASP A 483 -20.62 -17.20 0.78
C ASP A 483 -21.30 -17.06 -0.58
N SER A 484 -21.49 -15.83 -1.04
CA SER A 484 -22.03 -15.51 -2.37
C SER A 484 -20.97 -15.75 -3.45
N LEU A 485 -19.74 -15.35 -3.20
CA LEU A 485 -18.62 -15.54 -4.13
C LEU A 485 -18.23 -17.03 -4.27
N ILE A 486 -18.30 -17.83 -3.20
CA ILE A 486 -18.09 -19.30 -3.28
C ILE A 486 -19.13 -19.94 -4.20
N LEU A 487 -20.42 -19.58 -4.06
CA LEU A 487 -21.48 -20.12 -4.92
C LEU A 487 -21.32 -19.66 -6.36
N ALA A 488 -21.07 -18.37 -6.57
CA ALA A 488 -20.81 -17.82 -7.88
C ALA A 488 -19.60 -18.48 -8.54
N PHE A 489 -18.59 -18.88 -7.77
CA PHE A 489 -17.46 -19.66 -8.27
C PHE A 489 -17.88 -21.08 -8.70
N GLY A 490 -18.77 -21.73 -7.96
CA GLY A 490 -19.36 -23.01 -8.38
C GLY A 490 -20.17 -22.89 -9.68
N GLU A 491 -20.96 -21.83 -9.83
CA GLU A 491 -21.68 -21.53 -11.07
C GLU A 491 -20.71 -21.28 -12.23
N PHE A 492 -19.68 -20.46 -12.00
CA PHE A 492 -18.60 -20.20 -12.94
C PHE A 492 -17.97 -21.52 -13.42
N LEU A 493 -17.60 -22.41 -12.51
CA LEU A 493 -17.05 -23.72 -12.87
C LEU A 493 -18.03 -24.54 -13.70
N LYS A 494 -19.29 -24.66 -13.28
CA LYS A 494 -20.32 -25.40 -14.01
C LYS A 494 -20.49 -24.89 -15.44
N ILE A 495 -20.60 -23.57 -15.61
CA ILE A 495 -20.80 -22.91 -16.90
C ILE A 495 -19.57 -23.09 -17.79
N PHE A 496 -18.38 -22.76 -17.28
CA PHE A 496 -17.16 -22.78 -18.07
C PHE A 496 -16.69 -24.20 -18.41
N ARG A 497 -16.85 -25.18 -17.50
CA ARG A 497 -16.61 -26.60 -17.81
C ARG A 497 -17.52 -27.13 -18.92
N ASN A 498 -18.78 -26.72 -18.93
CA ASN A 498 -19.73 -27.14 -19.97
C ASN A 498 -19.36 -26.54 -21.34
N MET A 499 -18.74 -25.35 -21.36
CA MET A 499 -18.25 -24.73 -22.58
C MET A 499 -16.91 -25.31 -23.05
N GLU A 500 -16.01 -25.63 -22.12
CA GLU A 500 -14.69 -26.20 -22.40
C GLU A 500 -14.18 -27.04 -21.23
N ARG A 501 -14.06 -28.36 -21.45
CA ARG A 501 -13.62 -29.31 -20.41
C ARG A 501 -12.10 -29.34 -20.22
N ASN A 502 -11.34 -29.12 -21.29
CA ASN A 502 -9.87 -29.23 -21.28
C ASN A 502 -9.24 -27.85 -21.33
N VAL A 503 -9.22 -27.17 -20.19
CA VAL A 503 -8.58 -25.85 -20.07
C VAL A 503 -7.15 -25.97 -19.52
N SER A 504 -6.30 -25.02 -19.90
CA SER A 504 -4.92 -24.92 -19.42
C SER A 504 -4.55 -23.45 -19.22
N ASP A 505 -3.35 -23.16 -18.72
CA ASP A 505 -2.84 -21.79 -18.63
C ASP A 505 -2.92 -21.04 -19.97
N LYS A 506 -2.71 -21.74 -21.10
CA LYS A 506 -2.82 -21.17 -22.45
C LYS A 506 -4.25 -20.70 -22.76
N THR A 507 -5.26 -21.45 -22.32
CA THR A 507 -6.68 -21.08 -22.49
C THR A 507 -6.98 -19.76 -21.77
N PHE A 508 -6.51 -19.62 -20.53
CA PHE A 508 -6.72 -18.42 -19.72
C PHE A 508 -5.86 -17.22 -20.16
N LYS A 509 -4.94 -17.38 -21.11
CA LYS A 509 -4.14 -16.29 -21.72
C LYS A 509 -4.78 -15.70 -22.99
N GLN A 510 -5.93 -16.21 -23.38
CA GLN A 510 -6.73 -15.77 -24.53
C GLN A 510 -8.10 -15.34 -24.02
N ASP A 511 -8.83 -14.51 -24.76
CA ASP A 511 -10.20 -14.08 -24.38
C ASP A 511 -11.30 -14.98 -24.96
N SER A 512 -10.96 -15.90 -25.87
CA SER A 512 -11.91 -16.71 -26.64
C SER A 512 -12.93 -17.48 -25.82
N LEU A 513 -12.51 -18.05 -24.68
CA LEU A 513 -13.42 -18.77 -23.78
C LEU A 513 -14.43 -17.82 -23.10
N PHE A 514 -14.01 -16.59 -22.80
CA PHE A 514 -14.88 -15.57 -22.22
C PHE A 514 -15.80 -14.95 -23.28
N GLU A 515 -15.30 -14.72 -24.50
CA GLU A 515 -16.11 -14.27 -25.65
C GLU A 515 -17.25 -15.27 -25.93
N LYS A 516 -16.93 -16.58 -25.92
CA LYS A 516 -17.92 -17.66 -26.04
C LYS A 516 -18.98 -17.61 -24.93
N TYR A 517 -18.59 -17.27 -23.71
CA TYR A 517 -19.52 -17.06 -22.61
C TYR A 517 -20.46 -15.87 -22.86
N GLN A 518 -19.91 -14.73 -23.28
CA GLN A 518 -20.70 -13.53 -23.62
C GLN A 518 -21.70 -13.79 -24.75
N GLU A 519 -21.31 -14.55 -25.77
CA GLU A 519 -22.21 -14.95 -26.85
C GLU A 519 -23.34 -15.85 -26.35
N ASN A 520 -23.05 -16.80 -25.47
CA ASN A 520 -24.05 -17.68 -24.89
C ASN A 520 -25.04 -16.90 -24.01
N LEU A 521 -24.56 -15.97 -23.18
CA LEU A 521 -25.41 -15.05 -22.39
C LEU A 521 -26.41 -14.29 -23.28
N LYS A 522 -25.94 -13.71 -24.38
CA LYS A 522 -26.80 -12.98 -25.33
C LYS A 522 -27.86 -13.88 -25.99
N LYS A 523 -27.56 -15.17 -26.18
CA LYS A 523 -28.51 -16.16 -26.72
C LYS A 523 -29.56 -16.57 -25.68
N TYR A 524 -29.18 -16.71 -24.41
CA TYR A 524 -30.10 -17.06 -23.33
C TYR A 524 -31.04 -15.90 -22.94
N GLN A 525 -30.54 -14.66 -22.91
CA GLN A 525 -31.35 -13.47 -22.62
C GLN A 525 -32.44 -13.19 -23.67
N LYS A 526 -32.32 -13.75 -24.88
CA LYS A 526 -33.37 -13.69 -25.92
C LYS A 526 -34.48 -14.74 -25.76
N ASN A 527 -34.35 -15.72 -24.86
CA ASN A 527 -35.22 -16.90 -24.78
C ASN A 527 -35.82 -17.18 -23.39
N SER A 528 -35.79 -16.24 -22.44
CA SER A 528 -36.33 -16.48 -21.09
C SER A 528 -37.63 -15.71 -20.80
N GLU A 529 -38.75 -16.25 -21.27
CA GLU A 529 -40.04 -16.16 -20.56
C GLU A 529 -40.39 -17.55 -20.02
N LYS A 530 -40.90 -17.58 -18.78
CA LYS A 530 -41.31 -18.74 -17.97
C LYS A 530 -40.19 -19.51 -17.27
N TYR A 531 -39.85 -19.03 -16.08
CA TYR A 531 -39.68 -19.92 -14.93
C TYR A 531 -40.68 -19.49 -13.86
N GLN A 532 -41.71 -20.31 -13.65
CA GLN A 532 -42.66 -20.13 -12.56
C GLN A 532 -42.03 -20.64 -11.27
N GLU A 533 -42.05 -19.81 -10.23
CA GLU A 533 -41.85 -20.24 -8.85
C GLU A 533 -42.87 -21.34 -8.51
N LYS A 534 -42.41 -22.60 -8.45
CA LYS A 534 -43.13 -23.64 -7.74
C LYS A 534 -42.79 -23.47 -6.25
N SER A 535 -43.82 -23.15 -5.46
CA SER A 535 -43.86 -23.26 -3.99
C SER A 535 -42.92 -24.36 -3.46
N LEU A 536 -41.91 -23.95 -2.70
CA LEU A 536 -40.68 -24.69 -2.42
C LEU A 536 -40.77 -25.61 -1.19
N VAL A 537 -40.25 -26.84 -1.36
CA VAL A 537 -39.92 -27.88 -0.37
C VAL A 537 -41.12 -28.60 0.30
N SER A 538 -41.58 -29.70 -0.32
CA SER A 538 -42.53 -30.65 0.28
C SER A 538 -41.88 -31.48 1.40
N LYS A 539 -42.70 -32.14 2.24
CA LYS A 539 -42.21 -33.07 3.28
C LYS A 539 -41.31 -34.17 2.70
N GLU A 540 -41.64 -34.66 1.51
CA GLU A 540 -40.85 -35.66 0.77
C GLU A 540 -39.45 -35.16 0.40
N LEU A 541 -39.32 -33.90 -0.05
CA LEU A 541 -38.01 -33.26 -0.32
C LEU A 541 -37.14 -33.15 0.94
N LYS A 542 -37.75 -32.88 2.11
CA LYS A 542 -37.03 -32.81 3.40
C LYS A 542 -36.51 -34.18 3.82
N ASP A 543 -37.34 -35.21 3.71
CA ASP A 543 -36.98 -36.58 4.08
C ASP A 543 -35.86 -37.14 3.17
N GLU A 544 -35.93 -36.85 1.86
CA GLU A 544 -34.85 -37.19 0.92
C GLU A 544 -33.54 -36.47 1.23
N LEU A 545 -33.58 -35.15 1.45
CA LEU A 545 -32.39 -34.36 1.77
C LEU A 545 -31.76 -34.81 3.11
N LYS A 546 -32.59 -35.15 4.10
CA LYS A 546 -32.17 -35.74 5.37
C LYS A 546 -31.47 -37.08 5.17
N ALA A 547 -32.00 -37.94 4.31
CA ALA A 547 -31.34 -39.19 3.94
C ALA A 547 -30.00 -38.95 3.22
N CYS A 548 -29.93 -37.99 2.29
CA CYS A 548 -28.69 -37.61 1.60
C CYS A 548 -27.60 -37.12 2.56
N LEU A 549 -27.97 -36.29 3.54
CA LEU A 549 -27.05 -35.79 4.56
C LEU A 549 -26.57 -36.89 5.52
N ASN A 550 -27.45 -37.83 5.89
CA ASN A 550 -27.12 -38.94 6.80
C ASN A 550 -26.31 -40.06 6.12
N ASN A 551 -26.48 -40.31 4.82
CA ASN A 551 -25.78 -41.38 4.10
C ASN A 551 -24.31 -41.04 3.75
N LYS A 552 -23.92 -39.76 3.79
CA LYS A 552 -22.54 -39.29 3.52
C LYS A 552 -21.76 -39.11 4.83
N VAL A 553 -21.62 -40.17 5.61
CA VAL A 553 -20.89 -40.18 6.90
C VAL A 553 -19.38 -39.96 6.64
N ASP A 554 -18.81 -38.92 7.28
CA ASP A 554 -17.37 -38.62 7.38
C ASP A 554 -16.57 -38.33 6.11
N SER A 555 -17.18 -37.70 5.10
CA SER A 555 -16.40 -36.94 4.10
C SER A 555 -16.54 -35.44 4.36
N LYS A 556 -15.41 -34.72 4.34
CA LYS A 556 -15.23 -33.26 4.52
C LYS A 556 -16.07 -32.35 3.59
N TYR A 557 -17.05 -32.88 2.85
CA TYR A 557 -17.90 -32.08 1.97
C TYR A 557 -18.93 -31.32 2.80
N LYS A 558 -18.66 -30.03 2.98
CA LYS A 558 -19.46 -29.04 3.72
C LYS A 558 -20.96 -29.17 3.38
N THR A 559 -21.82 -29.34 4.39
CA THR A 559 -23.29 -29.54 4.33
C THR A 559 -24.00 -28.71 3.25
N ARG A 560 -23.58 -27.46 3.05
CA ARG A 560 -24.10 -26.57 2.00
C ARG A 560 -23.92 -27.12 0.58
N LYS A 561 -22.77 -27.74 0.26
CA LYS A 561 -22.52 -28.39 -1.04
C LYS A 561 -23.49 -29.53 -1.31
N ILE A 562 -23.78 -30.35 -0.29
CA ILE A 562 -24.74 -31.46 -0.42
C ILE A 562 -26.13 -30.93 -0.76
N ILE A 563 -26.55 -29.83 -0.13
CA ILE A 563 -27.83 -29.17 -0.44
C ILE A 563 -27.81 -28.62 -1.86
N VAL A 564 -26.74 -27.94 -2.28
CA VAL A 564 -26.60 -27.43 -3.67
C VAL A 564 -26.68 -28.57 -4.70
N ASP A 565 -25.95 -29.66 -4.48
CA ASP A 565 -25.93 -30.81 -5.38
C ASP A 565 -27.34 -31.42 -5.48
N TYR A 566 -28.01 -31.62 -4.34
CA TYR A 566 -29.38 -32.13 -4.28
C TYR A 566 -30.39 -31.24 -5.02
N LEU A 567 -30.35 -29.92 -4.78
CA LEU A 567 -31.24 -28.97 -5.45
C LEU A 567 -31.01 -28.98 -6.97
N ASN A 568 -29.75 -29.04 -7.41
CA ASN A 568 -29.40 -29.16 -8.82
C ASN A 568 -29.93 -30.47 -9.44
N GLU A 569 -29.75 -31.61 -8.77
CA GLU A 569 -30.26 -32.92 -9.23
C GLU A 569 -31.78 -32.92 -9.39
N LYS A 570 -32.50 -32.22 -8.51
CA LYS A 570 -33.95 -32.08 -8.55
C LYS A 570 -34.44 -30.96 -9.46
N GLY A 571 -33.54 -30.23 -10.12
CA GLY A 571 -33.88 -29.10 -10.99
C GLY A 571 -34.50 -27.92 -10.24
N ILE A 572 -34.24 -27.79 -8.94
CA ILE A 572 -34.74 -26.74 -8.07
C ILE A 572 -33.73 -25.59 -8.07
N ASN A 573 -34.16 -24.42 -8.51
CA ASN A 573 -33.32 -23.24 -8.56
C ASN A 573 -33.52 -22.37 -7.31
N ILE A 574 -32.59 -22.46 -6.36
CA ILE A 574 -32.45 -21.51 -5.25
C ILE A 574 -31.08 -20.85 -5.40
N PRO A 575 -30.98 -19.68 -6.05
CA PRO A 575 -29.70 -19.08 -6.42
C PRO A 575 -28.87 -18.63 -5.21
N TYR A 576 -29.53 -18.39 -4.08
CA TYR A 576 -28.89 -18.01 -2.82
C TYR A 576 -29.62 -18.63 -1.63
N PHE A 577 -28.88 -19.28 -0.75
CA PHE A 577 -29.37 -19.69 0.56
C PHE A 577 -28.23 -19.80 1.57
N ARG A 578 -28.59 -19.70 2.85
CA ARG A 578 -27.71 -19.90 4.01
C ARG A 578 -28.04 -21.21 4.70
N VAL A 579 -27.07 -21.76 5.44
CA VAL A 579 -27.25 -22.98 6.25
C VAL A 579 -26.96 -22.64 7.70
N ILE A 580 -27.90 -22.93 8.59
CA ILE A 580 -27.73 -22.76 10.04
C ILE A 580 -27.71 -24.13 10.70
N ALA A 581 -26.63 -24.44 11.41
CA ALA A 581 -26.47 -25.73 12.07
C ALA A 581 -27.00 -25.68 13.50
N TYR A 582 -27.89 -26.62 13.82
CA TYR A 582 -28.48 -26.81 15.14
C TYR A 582 -27.98 -28.10 15.78
N THR A 583 -27.93 -28.17 17.11
CA THR A 583 -27.74 -29.44 17.82
C THR A 583 -28.69 -29.48 18.99
N ASP A 584 -29.49 -30.55 19.04
CA ASP A 584 -30.53 -30.75 20.04
C ASP A 584 -31.44 -29.52 20.19
N GLY A 585 -31.85 -28.94 19.05
CA GLY A 585 -32.78 -27.81 19.01
C GLY A 585 -32.17 -26.43 19.26
N LYS A 586 -30.84 -26.30 19.39
CA LYS A 586 -30.16 -24.99 19.59
C LYS A 586 -29.13 -24.66 18.52
N PRO A 587 -28.94 -23.37 18.16
CA PRO A 587 -27.86 -22.96 17.25
C PRO A 587 -26.47 -23.37 17.76
N ARG A 588 -25.64 -23.95 16.90
CA ARG A 588 -24.26 -24.32 17.25
C ARG A 588 -23.35 -23.12 17.41
N GLU A 589 -23.55 -22.09 16.59
CA GLU A 589 -22.74 -20.86 16.57
C GLU A 589 -23.62 -19.61 16.40
N ALA A 590 -23.03 -18.46 16.72
CA ALA A 590 -23.62 -17.16 16.38
C ALA A 590 -23.63 -17.01 14.86
N TYR A 591 -24.54 -16.20 14.31
CA TYR A 591 -24.66 -16.01 12.87
C TYR A 591 -23.76 -14.85 12.41
N PRO A 592 -22.74 -15.07 11.55
CA PRO A 592 -21.88 -14.00 11.06
C PRO A 592 -22.54 -13.23 9.90
N PHE A 593 -22.39 -11.91 9.92
CA PHE A 593 -22.70 -11.07 8.77
C PHE A 593 -21.52 -11.00 7.79
N PRO A 594 -21.76 -10.60 6.52
CA PRO A 594 -20.70 -10.38 5.53
C PRO A 594 -19.56 -9.50 6.07
N ASN A 595 -18.30 -9.83 5.75
CA ASN A 595 -17.15 -9.01 6.17
C ASN A 595 -17.26 -7.55 5.68
N THR A 596 -17.95 -7.32 4.56
CA THR A 596 -18.19 -6.01 3.98
C THR A 596 -18.97 -5.09 4.91
N THR A 597 -19.90 -5.60 5.73
CA THR A 597 -20.70 -4.78 6.66
C THR A 597 -19.85 -4.13 7.75
N PHE A 598 -18.69 -4.70 8.05
CA PHE A 598 -17.73 -4.14 9.00
C PHE A 598 -16.54 -3.49 8.30
N SER A 599 -16.15 -4.00 7.12
CA SER A 599 -15.07 -3.41 6.31
C SER A 599 -15.39 -2.02 5.83
N GLU A 600 -16.66 -1.69 5.58
CA GLU A 600 -17.08 -0.32 5.27
C GLU A 600 -16.59 0.70 6.32
N LEU A 601 -16.46 0.29 7.59
CA LEU A 601 -16.08 1.18 8.68
C LEU A 601 -14.58 1.51 8.67
N TYR A 602 -13.74 0.59 8.18
CA TYR A 602 -12.29 0.76 8.19
C TYR A 602 -11.67 0.95 6.81
N LYS A 603 -12.44 0.74 5.72
CA LYS A 603 -12.03 0.99 4.34
C LYS A 603 -12.54 2.34 3.79
N LYS A 604 -13.21 3.14 4.62
CA LYS A 604 -13.61 4.51 4.26
C LYS A 604 -12.38 5.40 4.00
N GLY A 605 -12.54 6.39 3.12
CA GLY A 605 -11.51 7.43 2.93
C GLY A 605 -11.25 8.23 4.21
N GLU A 606 -10.05 8.82 4.34
CA GLU A 606 -9.68 9.63 5.52
C GLU A 606 -10.60 10.87 5.70
N GLU A 607 -11.32 11.28 4.65
CA GLU A 607 -12.24 12.43 4.62
C GLU A 607 -13.74 12.04 4.60
N GLU A 608 -14.07 10.74 4.68
CA GLU A 608 -15.46 10.27 4.62
C GLU A 608 -16.06 10.15 6.03
N GLU A 609 -17.18 10.82 6.27
CA GLU A 609 -18.01 10.62 7.47
C GLU A 609 -18.49 9.16 7.56
N TYR A 610 -18.67 8.64 8.79
CA TYR A 610 -19.31 7.33 8.95
C TYR A 610 -20.74 7.40 8.42
N LEU A 611 -21.13 6.40 7.63
CA LEU A 611 -22.51 6.31 7.17
C LEU A 611 -23.45 6.22 8.37
N GLU A 612 -24.52 7.01 8.32
CA GLU A 612 -25.68 6.80 9.19
C GLU A 612 -26.16 5.36 9.09
N TYR A 613 -26.64 4.79 10.21
CA TYR A 613 -27.04 3.37 10.26
C TYR A 613 -27.96 3.00 9.09
N ARG A 614 -28.95 3.85 8.78
CA ARG A 614 -29.92 3.60 7.70
C ARG A 614 -29.29 3.38 6.32
N ASP A 615 -28.10 3.95 6.08
CA ASP A 615 -27.40 3.95 4.80
C ASP A 615 -26.31 2.85 4.74
N SER A 616 -25.94 2.29 5.90
CA SER A 616 -24.94 1.24 6.10
C SER A 616 -25.27 -0.09 5.40
N LEU A 617 -24.24 -0.88 5.06
CA LEU A 617 -24.43 -2.26 4.59
C LEU A 617 -24.96 -3.15 5.70
N PHE A 618 -24.66 -2.84 6.98
CA PHE A 618 -25.19 -3.63 8.09
C PHE A 618 -26.72 -3.52 8.19
N CYS A 619 -27.29 -2.31 8.10
CA CYS A 619 -28.74 -2.09 8.03
C CYS A 619 -29.37 -2.81 6.84
N LYS A 620 -28.74 -2.73 5.65
CA LYS A 620 -29.20 -3.44 4.45
C LYS A 620 -29.27 -4.96 4.68
N GLU A 621 -28.29 -5.54 5.36
CA GLU A 621 -28.30 -6.98 5.69
C GLU A 621 -29.31 -7.34 6.79
N ILE A 622 -29.62 -6.43 7.73
CA ILE A 622 -30.67 -6.64 8.74
C ILE A 622 -32.05 -6.77 8.08
N HIS A 623 -32.36 -5.88 7.13
CA HIS A 623 -33.63 -5.87 6.38
C HIS A 623 -33.68 -6.89 5.24
N ARG A 624 -32.56 -7.56 4.95
CA ARG A 624 -32.50 -8.52 3.86
C ARG A 624 -33.34 -9.75 4.19
N LYS A 625 -34.22 -10.13 3.27
CA LYS A 625 -34.92 -11.41 3.28
C LYS A 625 -34.18 -12.42 2.43
N PHE A 626 -33.92 -13.60 2.98
CA PHE A 626 -33.24 -14.66 2.24
C PHE A 626 -33.63 -16.08 2.68
N PRO A 627 -33.47 -17.08 1.80
CA PRO A 627 -33.74 -18.46 2.16
C PRO A 627 -32.69 -19.05 3.11
N VAL A 628 -33.14 -19.81 4.12
CA VAL A 628 -32.29 -20.54 5.08
C VAL A 628 -32.69 -22.00 5.17
N PHE A 629 -31.70 -22.89 5.16
CA PHE A 629 -31.84 -24.28 5.61
C PHE A 629 -31.31 -24.42 7.04
N VAL A 630 -32.16 -24.79 7.99
CA VAL A 630 -31.76 -25.12 9.36
C VAL A 630 -31.61 -26.63 9.45
N ILE A 631 -30.40 -27.10 9.77
CA ILE A 631 -30.09 -28.54 9.90
C ILE A 631 -29.90 -28.85 11.37
N ASP A 632 -30.88 -29.53 11.98
CA ASP A 632 -30.82 -29.94 13.38
C ASP A 632 -30.15 -31.31 13.49
N TRP A 633 -29.03 -31.37 14.21
CA TRP A 633 -28.25 -32.57 14.45
C TRP A 633 -28.56 -33.12 15.84
N ARG A 634 -28.49 -34.45 15.99
CA ARG A 634 -28.47 -35.12 17.30
C ARG A 634 -27.24 -36.00 17.41
N GLU A 635 -26.71 -36.16 18.61
CA GLU A 635 -25.65 -37.13 18.87
C GLU A 635 -26.26 -38.54 19.00
N ASP A 636 -25.79 -39.47 18.17
CA ASP A 636 -26.11 -40.87 18.33
C ASP A 636 -25.22 -41.47 19.43
N VAL A 637 -25.82 -41.67 20.59
CA VAL A 637 -25.18 -42.18 21.81
C VAL A 637 -24.56 -43.58 21.61
N LYS A 638 -24.97 -44.34 20.57
CA LYS A 638 -24.45 -45.70 20.32
C LYS A 638 -23.21 -45.76 19.45
N GLU A 639 -23.02 -44.81 18.52
CA GLU A 639 -21.90 -44.81 17.58
C GLU A 639 -20.96 -43.60 17.72
N GLY A 640 -21.28 -42.62 18.57
CA GLY A 640 -20.51 -41.38 18.69
C GLY A 640 -20.57 -40.50 17.43
N LYS A 641 -21.52 -40.77 16.53
CA LYS A 641 -21.72 -40.05 15.26
C LYS A 641 -22.88 -39.08 15.37
N ARG A 642 -22.82 -37.98 14.61
CA ARG A 642 -23.93 -37.03 14.48
C ARG A 642 -24.82 -37.43 13.33
N ILE A 643 -26.12 -37.43 13.58
CA ILE A 643 -27.14 -37.68 12.57
C ILE A 643 -28.12 -36.51 12.51
N VAL A 644 -28.59 -36.19 11.31
CA VAL A 644 -29.60 -35.16 11.09
C VAL A 644 -30.91 -35.64 11.72
N ASN A 645 -31.36 -34.89 12.73
CA ASN A 645 -32.64 -35.05 13.41
C ASN A 645 -33.77 -34.42 12.60
N ASP A 646 -33.59 -33.22 12.08
CA ASP A 646 -34.62 -32.52 11.28
C ASP A 646 -34.03 -31.46 10.34
N ILE A 647 -34.82 -31.03 9.35
CA ILE A 647 -34.48 -29.99 8.38
C ILE A 647 -35.65 -29.00 8.26
N PHE A 648 -35.38 -27.74 8.56
CA PHE A 648 -36.31 -26.63 8.33
C PHE A 648 -35.86 -25.81 7.12
N TYR A 649 -36.82 -25.40 6.31
CA TYR A 649 -36.58 -24.47 5.20
C TYR A 649 -37.41 -23.23 5.45
N LEU A 650 -36.72 -22.09 5.57
CA LEU A 650 -37.30 -20.78 5.84
C LEU A 650 -37.09 -19.93 4.58
N PRO A 651 -38.12 -19.67 3.76
CA PRO A 651 -37.94 -18.99 2.47
C PRO A 651 -37.64 -17.49 2.62
N GLU A 652 -38.14 -16.84 3.67
CA GLU A 652 -37.99 -15.40 3.93
C GLU A 652 -37.41 -15.12 5.32
N PHE A 653 -36.24 -15.69 5.64
CA PHE A 653 -35.56 -15.39 6.91
C PHE A 653 -35.00 -13.96 6.90
N THR A 654 -35.13 -13.23 8.01
CA THR A 654 -34.63 -11.86 8.18
C THR A 654 -34.37 -11.54 9.65
N PHE A 655 -33.58 -10.50 9.92
CA PHE A 655 -33.30 -9.97 11.26
C PHE A 655 -34.05 -8.66 11.57
N GLU A 656 -34.94 -8.22 10.68
CA GLU A 656 -35.66 -6.93 10.73
C GLU A 656 -36.31 -6.63 12.08
N GLU A 657 -36.83 -7.63 12.79
CA GLU A 657 -37.42 -7.47 14.13
C GLU A 657 -36.43 -6.95 15.20
N TYR A 658 -35.13 -7.05 14.94
CA TYR A 658 -34.05 -6.61 15.81
C TYR A 658 -33.35 -5.32 15.33
N ASP A 659 -33.95 -4.60 14.38
CA ASP A 659 -33.39 -3.38 13.78
C ASP A 659 -32.92 -2.35 14.82
N ALA A 660 -33.72 -2.08 15.85
CA ALA A 660 -33.36 -1.16 16.91
C ALA A 660 -32.10 -1.59 17.68
N SER A 661 -31.93 -2.89 17.96
CA SER A 661 -30.71 -3.40 18.60
C SER A 661 -29.52 -3.38 17.63
N ALA A 662 -29.74 -3.63 16.35
CA ALA A 662 -28.69 -3.58 15.34
C ALA A 662 -28.15 -2.15 15.19
N LYS A 663 -29.05 -1.15 15.16
CA LYS A 663 -28.72 0.28 15.18
C LYS A 663 -27.83 0.63 16.38
N GLU A 664 -28.22 0.24 17.59
CA GLU A 664 -27.45 0.53 18.80
C GLU A 664 -26.04 -0.08 18.76
N VAL A 665 -25.90 -1.31 18.27
CA VAL A 665 -24.60 -1.97 18.13
C VAL A 665 -23.76 -1.30 17.03
N TYR A 666 -24.37 -0.87 15.93
CA TYR A 666 -23.69 -0.14 14.87
C TYR A 666 -23.16 1.21 15.35
N GLU A 667 -23.99 2.01 16.01
CA GLU A 667 -23.61 3.31 16.59
C GLU A 667 -22.53 3.14 17.66
N SER A 668 -22.63 2.12 18.52
CA SER A 668 -21.58 1.78 19.49
C SER A 668 -20.27 1.35 18.81
N THR A 669 -20.37 0.71 17.65
CA THR A 669 -19.20 0.30 16.87
C THR A 669 -18.53 1.52 16.23
N ILE A 670 -19.31 2.43 15.64
CA ILE A 670 -18.80 3.73 15.15
C ILE A 670 -18.10 4.48 16.28
N LYS A 671 -18.74 4.57 17.45
CA LYS A 671 -18.13 5.21 18.61
C LYS A 671 -16.80 4.57 19.00
N ALA A 672 -16.70 3.25 19.02
CA ALA A 672 -15.43 2.56 19.29
C ALA A 672 -14.35 2.88 18.23
N PHE A 673 -14.75 3.10 16.97
CA PHE A 673 -13.86 3.58 15.91
C PHE A 673 -13.44 5.03 16.15
N GLU A 674 -14.37 5.93 16.50
CA GLU A 674 -14.10 7.34 16.83
C GLU A 674 -13.18 7.48 18.04
N ASP A 675 -13.44 6.73 19.11
CA ASP A 675 -12.66 6.71 20.35
C ASP A 675 -11.32 5.96 20.20
N GLY A 676 -11.17 5.18 19.12
CA GLY A 676 -9.98 4.38 18.87
C GLY A 676 -9.75 3.25 19.88
N ASP A 677 -10.76 2.81 20.62
CA ASP A 677 -10.65 1.72 21.58
C ASP A 677 -11.43 0.48 21.14
N GLU A 678 -10.69 -0.53 20.67
CA GLU A 678 -11.27 -1.81 20.26
C GLU A 678 -11.91 -2.60 21.42
N ASN A 679 -11.62 -2.24 22.67
CA ASN A 679 -12.23 -2.90 23.83
C ASN A 679 -13.68 -2.49 24.03
N GLU A 680 -14.10 -1.38 23.44
CA GLU A 680 -15.48 -0.86 23.46
C GLU A 680 -16.41 -1.57 22.49
N PHE A 681 -15.86 -2.38 21.57
CA PHE A 681 -16.68 -3.23 20.74
C PHE A 681 -17.58 -4.12 21.59
N ILE A 682 -18.88 -4.09 21.29
CA ILE A 682 -19.89 -4.94 21.93
C ILE A 682 -19.48 -6.41 21.78
N LYS A 683 -19.29 -7.08 22.91
CA LYS A 683 -18.92 -8.50 23.03
C LYS A 683 -20.18 -9.33 23.20
N MET A 684 -20.07 -10.62 22.90
CA MET A 684 -21.18 -11.58 23.09
C MET A 684 -21.70 -11.60 24.55
N GLY A 685 -20.87 -11.28 25.53
CA GLY A 685 -21.23 -11.24 26.95
C GLY A 685 -22.01 -10.00 27.40
N ASP A 686 -22.13 -8.97 26.55
CA ASP A 686 -22.68 -7.65 26.94
C ASP A 686 -24.21 -7.59 26.87
N GLY A 687 -24.87 -8.73 26.58
CA GLY A 687 -26.32 -8.87 26.65
C GLY A 687 -27.11 -8.20 25.50
N LYS A 688 -26.44 -7.77 24.43
CA LYS A 688 -27.06 -7.25 23.20
C LYS A 688 -27.46 -8.37 22.24
N ASP A 689 -28.29 -8.07 21.24
CA ASP A 689 -28.70 -9.09 20.24
C ASP A 689 -27.62 -9.35 19.18
N PHE A 690 -26.69 -8.39 19.00
CA PHE A 690 -25.55 -8.49 18.10
C PHE A 690 -24.24 -8.17 18.82
N HIS A 691 -23.12 -8.64 18.26
CA HIS A 691 -21.78 -8.35 18.77
C HIS A 691 -20.75 -8.30 17.66
N ILE A 692 -19.57 -7.76 17.96
CA ILE A 692 -18.41 -7.77 17.07
C ILE A 692 -17.50 -8.94 17.44
N ARG A 693 -17.10 -9.73 16.45
CA ARG A 693 -16.17 -10.84 16.67
C ARG A 693 -15.28 -11.07 15.44
N PRO A 694 -14.02 -11.52 15.64
CA PRO A 694 -13.13 -11.86 14.53
C PRO A 694 -13.74 -12.88 13.56
N LYS A 695 -13.60 -12.61 12.26
CA LYS A 695 -13.86 -13.53 11.13
C LYS A 695 -12.69 -13.47 10.14
N ALA A 696 -11.48 -13.51 10.69
CA ALA A 696 -10.22 -13.45 9.94
C ALA A 696 -9.80 -14.87 9.48
N VAL A 697 -9.17 -14.98 8.31
CA VAL A 697 -8.66 -16.26 7.79
C VAL A 697 -7.58 -16.87 8.71
N ASN A 698 -6.77 -16.00 9.30
CA ASN A 698 -5.75 -16.35 10.28
C ASN A 698 -5.41 -15.11 11.14
N SER A 699 -4.47 -15.24 12.06
CA SER A 699 -4.02 -14.13 12.91
C SER A 699 -3.32 -12.99 12.17
N GLU A 700 -2.91 -13.20 10.92
CA GLU A 700 -2.25 -12.20 10.08
C GLU A 700 -3.25 -11.43 9.20
N ASP A 701 -4.46 -11.97 9.00
CA ASP A 701 -5.56 -11.32 8.28
C ASP A 701 -6.18 -10.22 9.15
N THR A 702 -5.50 -9.09 9.09
CA THR A 702 -5.67 -7.95 9.97
C THR A 702 -5.97 -6.70 9.16
N PHE A 703 -6.57 -5.70 9.79
CA PHE A 703 -6.67 -4.34 9.26
C PHE A 703 -6.15 -3.37 10.31
N GLU A 704 -5.73 -2.20 9.87
CA GLU A 704 -5.31 -1.12 10.75
C GLU A 704 -6.55 -0.45 11.34
N PHE A 705 -6.74 -0.57 12.65
CA PHE A 705 -7.80 0.13 13.37
C PHE A 705 -7.48 1.62 13.50
N THR A 706 -8.44 2.45 13.91
CA THR A 706 -8.28 3.90 14.03
C THR A 706 -7.19 4.31 15.03
N ASN A 707 -6.86 3.47 16.01
CA ASN A 707 -5.70 3.69 16.88
C ASN A 707 -4.33 3.28 16.29
N GLY A 708 -4.29 2.81 15.03
CA GLY A 708 -3.09 2.34 14.32
C GLY A 708 -2.70 0.88 14.60
N ARG A 709 -3.41 0.17 15.49
CA ARG A 709 -3.14 -1.25 15.78
C ARG A 709 -3.69 -2.11 14.66
N TYR A 710 -2.91 -3.14 14.30
CA TYR A 710 -3.41 -4.19 13.43
C TYR A 710 -4.21 -5.17 14.26
N ILE A 711 -5.51 -5.16 14.03
CA ILE A 711 -6.46 -6.03 14.71
C ILE A 711 -6.99 -7.03 13.70
N THR A 712 -7.31 -8.24 14.16
CA THR A 712 -7.86 -9.27 13.27
C THR A 712 -9.16 -8.78 12.64
N LYS A 713 -9.38 -9.03 11.35
CA LYS A 713 -10.62 -8.65 10.67
C LYS A 713 -11.83 -9.18 11.43
N ARG A 714 -12.80 -8.29 11.64
CA ARG A 714 -14.02 -8.56 12.40
C ARG A 714 -15.23 -8.39 11.50
N THR A 715 -16.34 -8.90 11.98
CA THR A 715 -17.65 -8.64 11.39
C THR A 715 -18.68 -8.52 12.52
N PHE A 716 -19.89 -8.09 12.17
CA PHE A 716 -21.05 -8.17 13.05
C PHE A 716 -21.54 -9.62 13.12
N TRP A 717 -22.06 -10.03 14.28
CA TRP A 717 -22.61 -11.36 14.52
C TRP A 717 -23.93 -11.26 15.27
N ALA A 718 -24.97 -11.97 14.83
CA ALA A 718 -26.17 -12.15 15.64
C ALA A 718 -25.93 -13.24 16.69
N ASN A 719 -26.28 -12.94 17.94
CA ASN A 719 -26.10 -13.87 19.04
C ASN A 719 -26.94 -15.15 18.86
N LYS A 720 -26.46 -16.26 19.44
CA LYS A 720 -27.18 -17.55 19.36
C LYS A 720 -28.61 -17.44 19.84
N THR A 721 -28.84 -16.67 20.90
CA THR A 721 -30.16 -16.41 21.47
C THR A 721 -31.08 -15.69 20.50
N THR A 722 -30.56 -14.73 19.73
CA THR A 722 -31.29 -13.99 18.69
C THR A 722 -31.71 -14.93 17.57
N VAL A 723 -30.77 -15.75 17.08
CA VAL A 723 -31.01 -16.75 16.03
C VAL A 723 -31.99 -17.85 16.49
N GLU A 724 -31.91 -18.26 17.76
CA GLU A 724 -32.79 -19.24 18.38
C GLU A 724 -34.23 -18.73 18.47
N LYS A 725 -34.44 -17.48 18.90
CA LYS A 725 -35.76 -16.85 18.96
C LYS A 725 -36.39 -16.77 17.58
N LEU A 726 -35.69 -16.17 16.62
CA LEU A 726 -36.16 -16.05 15.23
C LEU A 726 -36.61 -17.41 14.68
N ILE A 727 -35.75 -18.43 14.75
CA ILE A 727 -36.09 -19.76 14.20
C ILE A 727 -37.23 -20.43 14.98
N SER A 728 -37.35 -20.18 16.28
CA SER A 728 -38.46 -20.71 17.09
C SER A 728 -39.79 -20.09 16.70
N ASP A 729 -39.82 -18.81 16.34
CA ASP A 729 -41.03 -18.13 15.88
C ASP A 729 -41.51 -18.62 14.50
N TYR A 730 -40.61 -19.21 13.71
CA TYR A 730 -40.90 -19.87 12.43
C TYR A 730 -41.28 -21.35 12.53
N LYS A 731 -41.07 -21.99 13.68
CA LYS A 731 -41.41 -23.40 13.93
C LYS A 731 -42.83 -23.53 14.47
#